data_AF-A0A9P8H101-F1
#
_entry.id   AF-A0A9P8H101-F1
#
_cell.length_a   1.000
_cell.length_b   1.000
_cell.length_c   1.000
_cell.angle_alpha   90.00
_cell.angle_beta   90.00
_cell.angle_gamma   90.00
#
_symmetry.space_group_name_H-M   'P 1'
#
loop_
_entity.id
_entity.type
_entity.pdbx_description
1 polymer ?
#
loop_
_entity_poly.entity_id
_entity_poly.type
_entity_poly.pdbx_seq_one_letter_code
_entity_poly.pdbx_strand_id
1 'polypeptide(L)'
;MKQDQHFLEEKREAIIQEHSEMAAEKHTFWHARSRDDTDLPCFQPLASLRKARLSSLRSRNPGTVLLVRAIEEPLQIGTLYPGMNVVEDTTQDVSHLEVFFPSTSPPVAILKRGTVLAIKEPLFVMNHGRKVVRVVQPSNIMVLKSEHEMYPKMFQGPSVSPERTALEWRVEGDDALTRGNHTEAMDCYTNCLKILPEDSRASDLRQCIYESRADAAMRAGLYDLALEDAKLVLFASKAQTKAERSNALYLAGSASYELRKFALAEEYFRRFLTTCPNGTQGLRRLHRTQERLREESTGAYDYAAMLSQQTFADHATFVNKTEVRDSEDHGRGLYARDDIKCGELVFCEKAFAISHPPLNFPSGPYAVEYSNYYGGCGKGVAALWLRAVQKVFANTSHAKELLTLYGGMSYVKDTDALLVDGQLAIDVYQVLQIIDHNVYSFEAGHAQEPYGTTRHTAHEERESVGLFQHASYMNHSCLNNTSRSMTGDMMIVRANKAIAKGTEITTCYLSPNIGEPRRSAELNRIWKFQCDCRLCASENACEVDWKPIFDEIRCHRLLPDLHDAALLRDKINKAQELVATFEKCYPEHLFEVGQMPRVALRELEEILMEANSRQHVFRPSSMSTFASTAFRRAAQASRAPYWQARTARFTKQQVRSIGDHGTKPPLPPGSPQPSRVVAPKTRIAVGIVFVGALIYSMATGDVEHTEPPSIAERDSLSKRESGVTQTSPMRLRMEQFIKQKQEEIVRELEKVDGTRFQVDKWDRPNGGGGITCVLQDGAVFEKGGVNTSIVYGTLPRAAISKMRVNHKALDPDVESLEFFAAGLSMVLHPHNPMAPTVHLNYRYFETANADGSPNAWWFGGGTDLTPSYLFDEDVIHFHRTIKDACDAHDKDYYQRFKEWCDKYFYVSHRGETRGVGGIFFDDLDETEKDQESIFAFAQSCLDAFLPSYIPIIEKRKDMPFTDKEKAWQQLRRGRYVEFNLVHDRGTSFGLNTPGARVESILMSLPLTARWQYMHAPEKGSREERMLSVLKEPKEWV
;
A
#
# COMPACT_ATOMS: atom_id res chain seq x y z
N MET A 1 19.02 -44.95 -36.38
CA MET A 1 17.59 -44.99 -35.99
C MET A 1 17.37 -45.59 -34.60
N LYS A 2 17.52 -46.91 -34.36
CA LYS A 2 17.31 -47.48 -32.99
C LYS A 2 18.34 -47.00 -31.95
N GLN A 3 19.61 -46.83 -32.34
CA GLN A 3 20.65 -46.27 -31.46
C GLN A 3 20.45 -44.78 -31.16
N ASP A 4 20.03 -43.98 -32.16
CA ASP A 4 19.77 -42.54 -31.97
C ASP A 4 18.54 -42.29 -31.07
N GLN A 5 17.51 -43.14 -31.19
CA GLN A 5 16.32 -43.04 -30.36
C GLN A 5 16.60 -43.43 -28.90
N HIS A 6 17.43 -44.46 -28.67
CA HIS A 6 17.88 -44.84 -27.35
C HIS A 6 18.72 -43.74 -26.68
N PHE A 7 19.63 -43.10 -27.41
CA PHE A 7 20.43 -41.98 -26.91
C PHE A 7 19.57 -40.76 -26.53
N LEU A 8 18.53 -40.43 -27.32
CA LEU A 8 17.60 -39.35 -26.99
C LEU A 8 16.77 -39.67 -25.74
N GLU A 9 16.40 -40.94 -25.54
CA GLU A 9 15.64 -41.41 -24.40
C GLU A 9 16.47 -41.38 -23.10
N GLU A 10 17.74 -41.84 -23.15
CA GLU A 10 18.69 -41.70 -22.03
C GLU A 10 18.93 -40.23 -21.66
N LYS A 11 19.14 -39.37 -22.67
CA LYS A 11 19.31 -37.92 -22.45
C LYS A 11 18.07 -37.31 -21.79
N ARG A 12 16.87 -37.74 -22.21
CA ARG A 12 15.59 -37.29 -21.66
C ARG A 12 15.44 -37.67 -20.19
N GLU A 13 15.71 -38.92 -19.85
CA GLU A 13 15.65 -39.39 -18.46
C GLU A 13 16.63 -38.64 -17.57
N ALA A 14 17.87 -38.42 -18.03
CA ALA A 14 18.88 -37.69 -17.29
C ALA A 14 18.46 -36.24 -16.97
N ILE A 15 17.93 -35.51 -17.96
CA ILE A 15 17.50 -34.11 -17.78
C ILE A 15 16.27 -34.01 -16.87
N ILE A 16 15.31 -34.96 -16.97
CA ILE A 16 14.12 -34.99 -16.10
C ILE A 16 14.51 -35.32 -14.65
N GLN A 17 15.45 -36.27 -14.46
CA GLN A 17 15.97 -36.60 -13.14
C GLN A 17 16.67 -35.37 -12.52
N GLU A 18 17.53 -34.69 -13.27
CA GLU A 18 18.20 -33.47 -12.84
C GLU A 18 17.20 -32.36 -12.46
N HIS A 19 16.14 -32.16 -13.23
CA HIS A 19 15.04 -31.23 -12.91
C HIS A 19 14.35 -31.59 -11.58
N SER A 20 14.14 -32.88 -11.33
CA SER A 20 13.50 -33.38 -10.10
C SER A 20 14.40 -33.20 -8.87
N GLU A 21 15.71 -33.41 -9.02
CA GLU A 21 16.71 -33.17 -7.97
C GLU A 21 16.79 -31.68 -7.61
N MET A 22 16.76 -30.79 -8.61
CA MET A 22 16.70 -29.33 -8.39
C MET A 22 15.46 -28.90 -7.59
N ALA A 23 14.32 -29.55 -7.82
CA ALA A 23 13.10 -29.30 -7.05
C ALA A 23 13.25 -29.68 -5.57
N ALA A 24 14.09 -30.68 -5.26
CA ALA A 24 14.29 -31.19 -3.90
C ALA A 24 15.33 -30.39 -3.09
N GLU A 25 16.38 -29.87 -3.73
CA GLU A 25 17.56 -29.36 -3.03
C GLU A 25 17.47 -27.91 -2.51
N LYS A 26 16.51 -27.08 -2.95
CA LYS A 26 16.40 -25.65 -2.56
C LYS A 26 17.70 -24.83 -2.64
N HIS A 27 18.73 -25.31 -3.34
CA HIS A 27 19.99 -24.61 -3.51
C HIS A 27 19.93 -23.64 -4.69
N THR A 28 20.63 -22.52 -4.54
CA THR A 28 20.75 -21.48 -5.54
C THR A 28 21.93 -21.75 -6.47
N PHE A 29 21.65 -21.80 -7.77
CA PHE A 29 22.62 -22.17 -8.81
C PHE A 29 22.67 -21.07 -9.89
N TRP A 30 23.22 -19.90 -9.57
CA TRP A 30 23.28 -18.81 -10.55
C TRP A 30 24.62 -18.07 -10.52
N HIS A 31 25.39 -18.19 -11.62
CA HIS A 31 26.53 -17.31 -11.86
C HIS A 31 26.09 -15.97 -12.45
N ALA A 32 26.75 -14.91 -11.98
CA ALA A 32 26.69 -13.58 -12.56
C ALA A 32 27.19 -13.58 -14.01
N ARG A 33 26.58 -12.70 -14.81
CA ARG A 33 26.82 -12.47 -16.23
C ARG A 33 28.31 -12.35 -16.59
N SER A 34 28.70 -12.97 -17.71
CA SER A 34 29.91 -12.56 -18.45
C SER A 34 29.56 -11.40 -19.40
N ARG A 35 30.45 -10.42 -19.55
CA ARG A 35 30.21 -9.20 -20.34
C ARG A 35 29.91 -9.48 -21.84
N ASP A 36 30.16 -10.71 -22.30
CA ASP A 36 29.97 -11.19 -23.67
C ASP A 36 28.57 -11.81 -23.94
N ASP A 37 27.70 -11.88 -22.93
CA ASP A 37 26.30 -12.35 -23.04
C ASP A 37 25.33 -11.17 -23.33
N THR A 38 25.37 -10.60 -24.54
CA THR A 38 24.42 -9.56 -25.00
C THR A 38 23.16 -10.19 -25.58
N ASP A 39 22.23 -10.62 -24.72
CA ASP A 39 20.86 -10.98 -25.09
C ASP A 39 20.08 -9.69 -25.43
N LEU A 40 19.68 -9.53 -26.69
CA LEU A 40 18.93 -8.36 -27.18
C LEU A 40 17.49 -8.78 -27.51
N PRO A 41 16.52 -7.86 -27.36
CA PRO A 41 15.17 -8.13 -27.81
C PRO A 41 15.16 -8.37 -29.33
N CYS A 42 14.39 -9.36 -29.77
CA CYS A 42 14.21 -9.66 -31.18
C CYS A 42 13.19 -8.68 -31.78
N PHE A 43 13.68 -7.81 -32.65
CA PHE A 43 12.86 -6.81 -33.35
C PHE A 43 12.16 -7.34 -34.62
N GLN A 44 12.38 -8.62 -34.96
CA GLN A 44 11.79 -9.24 -36.15
C GLN A 44 10.47 -9.95 -35.81
N PRO A 45 9.41 -9.85 -36.64
CA PRO A 45 8.18 -10.61 -36.45
C PRO A 45 8.44 -12.12 -36.48
N LEU A 46 7.71 -12.88 -35.65
CA LEU A 46 7.86 -14.33 -35.52
C LEU A 46 7.82 -15.07 -36.88
N ALA A 47 6.93 -14.64 -37.78
CA ALA A 47 6.75 -15.23 -39.11
C ALA A 47 7.98 -15.08 -40.02
N SER A 48 8.87 -14.12 -39.76
CA SER A 48 10.08 -13.89 -40.55
C SER A 48 11.28 -14.74 -40.13
N LEU A 49 11.19 -15.40 -38.96
CA LEU A 49 12.30 -16.14 -38.37
C LEU A 49 12.44 -17.57 -38.92
N ARG A 50 13.68 -18.02 -39.09
CA ARG A 50 13.98 -19.39 -39.54
C ARG A 50 13.87 -20.39 -38.38
N LYS A 51 13.16 -21.50 -38.56
CA LYS A 51 13.07 -22.56 -37.55
C LYS A 51 14.43 -23.18 -37.23
N ALA A 52 14.77 -23.30 -35.95
CA ALA A 52 15.95 -23.97 -35.42
C ALA A 52 15.56 -25.25 -34.64
N ARG A 53 16.56 -26.07 -34.33
CA ARG A 53 16.47 -27.28 -33.49
C ARG A 53 17.45 -27.19 -32.34
N LEU A 54 17.15 -27.79 -31.20
CA LEU A 54 18.02 -27.80 -30.01
C LEU A 54 19.43 -28.30 -30.34
N SER A 55 19.53 -29.42 -31.07
CA SER A 55 20.79 -30.00 -31.54
C SER A 55 21.63 -29.09 -32.45
N SER A 56 21.01 -28.07 -33.07
CA SER A 56 21.68 -27.11 -33.97
C SER A 56 22.03 -25.78 -33.30
N LEU A 57 21.59 -25.57 -32.06
CA LEU A 57 21.82 -24.30 -31.37
C LEU A 57 23.30 -24.10 -31.06
N ARG A 58 23.79 -22.91 -31.40
CA ARG A 58 25.05 -22.36 -30.92
C ARG A 58 24.77 -21.43 -29.75
N SER A 59 25.81 -20.82 -29.19
CA SER A 59 25.68 -19.85 -28.08
C SER A 59 24.67 -18.75 -28.40
N ARG A 60 24.63 -18.26 -29.65
CA ARG A 60 23.63 -17.31 -30.16
C ARG A 60 23.08 -17.74 -31.51
N ASN A 61 21.81 -17.47 -31.75
CA ASN A 61 21.10 -17.92 -32.95
C ASN A 61 20.20 -16.79 -33.53
N PRO A 62 20.79 -15.66 -33.97
CA PRO A 62 20.02 -14.52 -34.50
C PRO A 62 19.22 -14.91 -35.76
N GLY A 63 18.06 -14.27 -35.96
CA GLY A 63 17.16 -14.55 -37.09
C GLY A 63 16.53 -15.94 -37.06
N THR A 64 16.53 -16.62 -35.91
CA THR A 64 15.93 -17.96 -35.77
C THR A 64 14.84 -18.03 -34.70
N VAL A 65 14.00 -19.05 -34.77
CA VAL A 65 13.00 -19.38 -33.75
C VAL A 65 13.10 -20.85 -33.38
N LEU A 66 13.10 -21.13 -32.08
CA LEU A 66 12.99 -22.48 -31.54
C LEU A 66 11.54 -22.73 -31.10
N LEU A 67 10.93 -23.80 -31.62
CA LEU A 67 9.57 -24.21 -31.26
C LEU A 67 9.65 -25.41 -30.32
N VAL A 68 9.15 -25.25 -29.10
CA VAL A 68 9.26 -26.26 -28.04
C VAL A 68 7.95 -26.47 -27.29
N ARG A 69 7.83 -27.61 -26.61
CA ARG A 69 6.75 -27.91 -25.66
C ARG A 69 7.34 -28.10 -24.27
N ALA A 70 6.75 -27.46 -23.25
CA ALA A 70 7.07 -27.74 -21.85
C ALA A 70 6.58 -29.15 -21.47
N ILE A 71 7.46 -29.99 -20.91
CA ILE A 71 7.14 -31.40 -20.63
C ILE A 71 7.10 -31.76 -19.15
N GLU A 72 7.64 -30.91 -18.28
CA GLU A 72 7.61 -31.08 -16.83
C GLU A 72 6.76 -30.01 -16.15
N GLU A 73 6.55 -30.15 -14.83
CA GLU A 73 5.98 -29.08 -14.03
C GLU A 73 7.00 -27.94 -13.85
N PRO A 74 6.55 -26.67 -13.98
CA PRO A 74 7.44 -25.52 -13.83
C PRO A 74 7.97 -25.40 -12.40
N LEU A 75 9.26 -25.12 -12.28
CA LEU A 75 9.89 -24.81 -11.01
C LEU A 75 10.03 -23.29 -10.86
N GLN A 76 9.70 -22.79 -9.68
CA GLN A 76 9.83 -21.38 -9.30
C GLN A 76 10.51 -21.29 -7.94
N ILE A 77 11.73 -20.77 -7.94
CA ILE A 77 12.55 -20.68 -6.72
C ILE A 77 12.30 -19.32 -6.06
N GLY A 78 11.10 -19.09 -5.53
CA GLY A 78 10.70 -17.80 -4.94
C GLY A 78 10.19 -16.78 -5.95
N THR A 79 9.68 -15.63 -5.47
CA THR A 79 8.92 -14.65 -6.26
C THR A 79 9.74 -13.81 -7.25
N LEU A 80 11.08 -13.84 -7.14
CA LEU A 80 12.01 -12.99 -7.91
C LEU A 80 12.95 -13.78 -8.85
N TYR A 81 12.77 -15.10 -8.95
CA TYR A 81 13.67 -16.01 -9.66
C TYR A 81 13.18 -16.41 -11.05
N PRO A 82 14.08 -16.92 -11.92
CA PRO A 82 13.66 -17.47 -13.18
C PRO A 82 12.68 -18.64 -12.98
N GLY A 83 11.69 -18.72 -13.88
CA GLY A 83 10.94 -19.95 -14.05
C GLY A 83 11.78 -20.95 -14.81
N MET A 84 11.75 -22.20 -14.39
CA MET A 84 12.47 -23.29 -15.05
C MET A 84 11.50 -24.37 -15.50
N ASN A 85 11.77 -24.96 -16.66
CA ASN A 85 11.11 -26.18 -17.12
C ASN A 85 12.07 -27.00 -17.98
N VAL A 86 11.74 -28.25 -18.24
CA VAL A 86 12.31 -29.04 -19.32
C VAL A 86 11.42 -28.87 -20.55
N VAL A 87 12.05 -28.58 -21.68
CA VAL A 87 11.35 -28.42 -22.96
C VAL A 87 11.85 -29.41 -23.99
N GLU A 88 10.94 -29.84 -24.86
CA GLU A 88 11.27 -30.69 -26.01
C GLU A 88 11.00 -29.95 -27.32
N ASP A 89 11.87 -30.12 -28.30
CA ASP A 89 11.72 -29.51 -29.62
C ASP A 89 11.00 -30.43 -30.63
N THR A 90 10.83 -29.93 -31.85
CA THR A 90 10.17 -30.69 -32.93
C THR A 90 10.94 -31.93 -33.42
N THR A 91 12.11 -32.22 -32.87
CA THR A 91 12.88 -33.44 -33.12
C THR A 91 12.91 -34.38 -31.92
N GLN A 92 12.11 -34.12 -30.89
CA GLN A 92 12.08 -34.85 -29.62
C GLN A 92 13.38 -34.73 -28.82
N ASP A 93 14.26 -33.79 -29.19
CA ASP A 93 15.42 -33.45 -28.37
C ASP A 93 14.97 -32.61 -27.17
N VAL A 94 15.67 -32.73 -26.05
CA VAL A 94 15.31 -32.08 -24.78
C VAL A 94 16.41 -31.20 -24.23
N SER A 95 16.01 -30.14 -23.53
CA SER A 95 16.89 -29.21 -22.82
C SER A 95 16.15 -28.52 -21.69
N HIS A 96 16.87 -28.03 -20.67
CA HIS A 96 16.29 -27.07 -19.74
C HIS A 96 16.03 -25.74 -20.43
N LEU A 97 14.95 -25.08 -20.01
CA LEU A 97 14.57 -23.72 -20.34
C LEU A 97 14.57 -22.89 -19.05
N GLU A 98 15.29 -21.77 -19.07
CA GLU A 98 15.35 -20.79 -18.00
C GLU A 98 14.74 -19.46 -18.48
N VAL A 99 13.75 -18.95 -17.77
CA VAL A 99 13.02 -17.72 -18.13
C VAL A 99 13.16 -16.68 -17.02
N PHE A 100 13.86 -15.58 -17.30
CA PHE A 100 14.22 -14.53 -16.33
C PHE A 100 13.31 -13.31 -16.41
N PHE A 101 11.98 -13.49 -16.32
CA PHE A 101 11.07 -12.35 -16.51
C PHE A 101 10.84 -11.51 -15.26
N PRO A 102 11.02 -10.18 -15.36
CA PRO A 102 10.40 -9.21 -14.49
C PRO A 102 8.92 -9.02 -14.89
N SER A 103 8.09 -10.06 -14.83
CA SER A 103 6.69 -10.02 -15.28
C SER A 103 5.71 -9.85 -14.11
N THR A 104 4.50 -9.33 -14.38
CA THR A 104 3.36 -9.28 -13.47
C THR A 104 2.70 -10.65 -13.26
N SER A 105 2.92 -11.58 -14.21
CA SER A 105 2.54 -12.99 -14.09
C SER A 105 3.80 -13.83 -13.81
N PRO A 106 3.79 -14.75 -12.83
CA PRO A 106 4.95 -15.61 -12.57
C PRO A 106 5.37 -16.34 -13.86
N PRO A 107 6.67 -16.50 -14.16
CA PRO A 107 7.16 -17.34 -15.26
C PRO A 107 6.48 -18.72 -15.33
N VAL A 108 6.11 -19.29 -14.18
CA VAL A 108 5.27 -20.50 -14.03
C VAL A 108 4.01 -20.49 -14.88
N ALA A 109 3.34 -19.34 -15.03
CA ALA A 109 2.06 -19.25 -15.73
C ALA A 109 2.18 -19.62 -17.21
N ILE A 110 3.30 -19.28 -17.86
CA ILE A 110 3.56 -19.61 -19.27
C ILE A 110 4.35 -20.91 -19.45
N LEU A 111 4.97 -21.42 -18.37
CA LEU A 111 5.76 -22.64 -18.37
C LEU A 111 4.95 -23.86 -17.89
N LYS A 112 3.62 -23.82 -17.89
CA LYS A 112 2.81 -24.99 -17.52
C LYS A 112 3.11 -26.17 -18.45
N ARG A 113 3.11 -27.38 -17.90
CA ARG A 113 3.26 -28.61 -18.66
C ARG A 113 2.27 -28.66 -19.85
N GLY A 114 2.77 -29.06 -21.01
CA GLY A 114 2.01 -29.11 -22.27
C GLY A 114 1.96 -27.80 -23.06
N THR A 115 2.40 -26.68 -22.48
CA THR A 115 2.42 -25.38 -23.18
C THR A 115 3.42 -25.40 -24.33
N VAL A 116 3.00 -24.93 -25.51
CA VAL A 116 3.88 -24.77 -26.68
C VAL A 116 4.39 -23.34 -26.74
N LEU A 117 5.70 -23.19 -26.93
CA LEU A 117 6.43 -21.94 -26.87
C LEU A 117 7.22 -21.72 -28.17
N ALA A 118 7.21 -20.48 -28.65
CA ALA A 118 8.17 -19.98 -29.63
C ALA A 118 9.21 -19.11 -28.91
N ILE A 119 10.48 -19.49 -29.04
CA ILE A 119 11.61 -18.73 -28.49
C ILE A 119 12.35 -18.09 -29.66
N LYS A 120 12.27 -16.76 -29.76
CA LYS A 120 12.91 -15.94 -30.80
C LYS A 120 14.37 -15.73 -30.41
N GLU A 121 15.27 -15.93 -31.36
CA GLU A 121 16.73 -15.78 -31.22
C GLU A 121 17.30 -16.46 -29.95
N PRO A 122 17.05 -17.75 -29.74
CA PRO A 122 17.34 -18.44 -28.48
C PRO A 122 18.83 -18.35 -28.12
N LEU A 123 19.08 -17.97 -26.86
CA LEU A 123 20.40 -18.00 -26.25
C LEU A 123 20.64 -19.39 -25.63
N PHE A 124 21.77 -20.01 -25.96
CA PHE A 124 22.10 -21.36 -25.48
C PHE A 124 23.42 -21.33 -24.70
N VAL A 125 23.33 -21.40 -23.38
CA VAL A 125 24.46 -21.14 -22.46
C VAL A 125 24.82 -22.36 -21.65
N MET A 126 26.07 -22.38 -21.18
CA MET A 126 26.53 -23.35 -20.19
C MET A 126 26.23 -22.81 -18.79
N ASN A 127 25.45 -23.54 -18.00
CA ASN A 127 25.19 -23.25 -16.59
C ASN A 127 25.57 -24.48 -15.74
N HIS A 128 26.57 -24.34 -14.86
CA HIS A 128 27.13 -25.43 -14.04
C HIS A 128 27.36 -26.76 -14.78
N GLY A 129 27.98 -26.70 -15.97
CA GLY A 129 28.27 -27.88 -16.78
C GLY A 129 27.11 -28.40 -17.63
N ARG A 130 25.93 -27.76 -17.56
CA ARG A 130 24.72 -28.11 -18.31
C ARG A 130 24.49 -27.11 -19.45
N LYS A 131 23.91 -27.56 -20.56
CA LYS A 131 23.46 -26.68 -21.64
C LYS A 131 22.00 -26.32 -21.43
N VAL A 132 21.69 -25.02 -21.40
CA VAL A 132 20.35 -24.51 -21.11
C VAL A 132 19.93 -23.47 -22.14
N VAL A 133 18.66 -23.49 -22.55
CA VAL A 133 18.06 -22.39 -23.32
C VAL A 133 17.68 -21.32 -22.32
N ARG A 134 18.19 -20.11 -22.51
CA ARG A 134 17.92 -18.98 -21.61
C ARG A 134 17.15 -17.91 -22.35
N VAL A 135 16.13 -17.37 -21.70
CA VAL A 135 15.36 -16.23 -22.18
C VAL A 135 15.35 -15.16 -21.10
N VAL A 136 15.96 -14.01 -21.38
CA VAL A 136 15.91 -12.85 -20.47
C VAL A 136 14.90 -11.83 -20.97
N GLN A 137 14.90 -11.56 -22.27
CA GLN A 137 14.02 -10.57 -22.88
C GLN A 137 12.58 -11.09 -22.98
N PRO A 138 11.58 -10.45 -22.35
CA PRO A 138 10.21 -10.95 -22.35
C PRO A 138 9.59 -11.09 -23.74
N SER A 139 9.96 -10.22 -24.68
CA SER A 139 9.51 -10.28 -26.08
C SER A 139 10.13 -11.41 -26.90
N ASN A 140 11.13 -12.12 -26.36
CA ASN A 140 11.77 -13.24 -27.05
C ASN A 140 11.05 -14.57 -26.82
N ILE A 141 9.97 -14.61 -26.03
CA ILE A 141 9.14 -15.81 -25.88
C ILE A 141 7.68 -15.50 -26.19
N MET A 142 7.01 -16.46 -26.82
CA MET A 142 5.58 -16.39 -27.08
C MET A 142 4.91 -17.73 -26.80
N VAL A 143 3.77 -17.73 -26.10
CA VAL A 143 2.91 -18.91 -25.98
C VAL A 143 2.16 -19.09 -27.29
N LEU A 144 2.36 -20.23 -27.95
CA LEU A 144 1.65 -20.57 -29.17
C LEU A 144 0.39 -21.36 -28.84
N LYS A 145 -0.76 -20.89 -29.34
CA LYS A 145 -2.02 -21.64 -29.34
C LYS A 145 -2.10 -22.52 -30.59
N SER A 146 -2.91 -23.58 -30.55
CA SER A 146 -3.05 -24.60 -31.61
C SER A 146 -3.43 -24.04 -32.98
N GLU A 147 -4.06 -22.86 -33.01
CA GLU A 147 -4.55 -22.20 -34.21
C GLU A 147 -3.47 -21.34 -34.89
N HIS A 148 -2.35 -21.08 -34.22
CA HIS A 148 -1.28 -20.25 -34.76
C HIS A 148 -0.55 -20.96 -35.91
N GLU A 149 -0.27 -20.25 -37.00
CA GLU A 149 0.34 -20.84 -38.23
C GLU A 149 1.66 -21.57 -37.97
N MET A 150 2.46 -21.07 -37.02
CA MET A 150 3.73 -21.66 -36.61
C MET A 150 3.60 -22.81 -35.60
N TYR A 151 2.39 -23.18 -35.15
CA TYR A 151 2.19 -24.27 -34.19
C TYR A 151 2.62 -25.63 -34.78
N PRO A 152 3.55 -26.37 -34.15
CA PRO A 152 3.99 -27.66 -34.67
C PRO A 152 2.89 -28.73 -34.62
N LYS A 153 2.55 -29.31 -35.78
CA LYS A 153 1.55 -30.40 -35.88
C LYS A 153 1.83 -31.58 -34.94
N MET A 154 3.09 -31.92 -34.71
CA MET A 154 3.47 -33.02 -33.81
C MET A 154 3.18 -32.78 -32.32
N PHE A 155 2.98 -31.53 -31.92
CA PHE A 155 2.59 -31.18 -30.55
C PHE A 155 1.07 -31.11 -30.40
N GLN A 156 0.30 -31.22 -31.49
CA GLN A 156 -1.15 -31.36 -31.42
C GLN A 156 -1.48 -32.67 -30.71
N GLY A 157 -2.09 -32.56 -29.53
CA GLY A 157 -2.68 -33.71 -28.83
C GLY A 157 -3.90 -34.25 -29.58
N PRO A 158 -4.47 -35.38 -29.15
CA PRO A 158 -5.80 -35.79 -29.62
C PRO A 158 -6.76 -34.62 -29.38
N SER A 159 -7.49 -34.22 -30.43
CA SER A 159 -8.52 -33.18 -30.34
C SER A 159 -9.57 -33.64 -29.32
N VAL A 160 -9.49 -33.12 -28.11
CA VAL A 160 -10.47 -33.37 -27.05
C VAL A 160 -10.85 -32.03 -26.42
N SER A 161 -11.53 -31.23 -27.21
CA SER A 161 -12.65 -30.43 -26.74
C SER A 161 -13.53 -30.14 -27.95
N PRO A 162 -14.87 -30.22 -27.86
CA PRO A 162 -15.70 -29.57 -28.87
C PRO A 162 -15.25 -28.11 -28.99
N GLU A 163 -15.22 -27.56 -30.22
CA GLU A 163 -14.92 -26.15 -30.44
C GLU A 163 -15.83 -25.32 -29.53
N ARG A 164 -15.25 -24.73 -28.48
CA ARG A 164 -15.99 -23.92 -27.51
C ARG A 164 -16.63 -22.76 -28.24
N THR A 165 -17.93 -22.59 -28.04
CA THR A 165 -18.68 -21.45 -28.56
C THR A 165 -18.21 -20.14 -27.90
N ALA A 166 -18.45 -19.01 -28.56
CA ALA A 166 -18.14 -17.69 -27.98
C ALA A 166 -18.83 -17.49 -26.62
N LEU A 167 -20.04 -18.05 -26.42
CA LEU A 167 -20.76 -17.96 -25.16
C LEU A 167 -20.09 -18.75 -24.03
N GLU A 168 -19.56 -19.93 -24.32
CA GLU A 168 -18.84 -20.74 -23.32
C GLU A 168 -17.55 -20.04 -22.86
N TRP A 169 -16.80 -19.44 -23.80
CA TRP A 169 -15.64 -18.61 -23.45
C TRP A 169 -16.01 -17.41 -22.60
N ARG A 170 -17.14 -16.75 -22.89
CA ARG A 170 -17.63 -15.65 -22.06
C ARG A 170 -17.93 -16.11 -20.63
N VAL A 171 -18.69 -17.20 -20.47
CA VAL A 171 -19.08 -17.73 -19.15
C VAL A 171 -17.85 -18.09 -18.32
N GLU A 172 -16.85 -18.75 -18.92
CA GLU A 172 -15.60 -19.08 -18.24
C GLU A 172 -14.78 -17.84 -17.91
N GLY A 173 -14.81 -16.81 -18.77
CA GLY A 173 -14.21 -15.51 -18.48
C GLY A 173 -14.85 -14.80 -17.29
N ASP A 174 -16.18 -14.78 -17.23
CA ASP A 174 -16.95 -14.17 -16.14
C ASP A 174 -16.71 -14.91 -14.80
N ASP A 175 -16.61 -16.24 -14.84
CA ASP A 175 -16.28 -17.09 -13.70
C ASP A 175 -14.83 -16.85 -13.23
N ALA A 176 -13.87 -16.79 -14.15
CA ALA A 176 -12.48 -16.44 -13.84
C ALA A 176 -12.35 -15.03 -13.22
N LEU A 177 -13.09 -14.05 -13.75
CA LEU A 177 -13.14 -12.69 -13.22
C LEU A 177 -13.72 -12.68 -11.79
N THR A 178 -14.76 -13.49 -11.54
CA THR A 178 -15.38 -13.63 -10.22
C THR A 178 -14.43 -14.26 -9.19
N ARG A 179 -13.59 -15.21 -9.61
CA ARG A 179 -12.51 -15.79 -8.79
C ARG A 179 -11.33 -14.85 -8.56
N GLY A 180 -11.28 -13.69 -9.22
CA GLY A 180 -10.14 -12.77 -9.17
C GLY A 180 -8.95 -13.21 -10.04
N ASN A 181 -9.14 -14.18 -10.94
CA ASN A 181 -8.11 -14.58 -11.90
C ASN A 181 -8.22 -13.74 -13.18
N HIS A 182 -7.75 -12.50 -13.11
CA HIS A 182 -7.93 -11.51 -14.18
C HIS A 182 -7.24 -11.92 -15.50
N THR A 183 -6.08 -12.59 -15.44
CA THR A 183 -5.34 -13.05 -16.63
C THR A 183 -6.12 -14.12 -17.39
N GLU A 184 -6.64 -15.12 -16.68
CA GLU A 184 -7.51 -16.15 -17.28
C GLU A 184 -8.78 -15.53 -17.87
N ALA A 185 -9.40 -14.59 -17.17
CA ALA A 185 -10.58 -13.89 -17.67
C ALA A 185 -10.31 -13.18 -19.00
N MET A 186 -9.20 -12.43 -19.08
CA MET A 186 -8.80 -11.72 -20.31
C MET A 186 -8.50 -12.67 -21.47
N ASP A 187 -7.85 -13.82 -21.20
CA ASP A 187 -7.61 -14.85 -22.21
C ASP A 187 -8.93 -15.40 -22.78
N CYS A 188 -9.89 -15.72 -21.89
CA CYS A 188 -11.22 -16.19 -22.27
C CYS A 188 -11.99 -15.15 -23.09
N TYR A 189 -12.02 -13.89 -22.67
CA TYR A 189 -12.66 -12.81 -23.44
C TYR A 189 -11.98 -12.58 -24.80
N THR A 190 -10.66 -12.68 -24.85
CA THR A 190 -9.90 -12.57 -26.11
C THR A 190 -10.24 -13.70 -27.07
N ASN A 191 -10.38 -14.94 -26.59
CA ASN A 191 -10.82 -16.07 -27.42
C ASN A 191 -12.28 -15.91 -27.87
N CYS A 192 -13.15 -15.39 -27.00
CA CYS A 192 -14.53 -15.04 -27.38
C CYS A 192 -14.55 -14.05 -28.55
N LEU A 193 -13.77 -12.97 -28.49
CA LEU A 193 -13.70 -11.95 -29.54
C LEU A 193 -13.23 -12.50 -30.89
N LYS A 194 -12.29 -13.45 -30.89
CA LYS A 194 -11.77 -14.10 -32.11
C LYS A 194 -12.82 -14.92 -32.86
N ILE A 195 -13.73 -15.57 -32.13
CA ILE A 195 -14.72 -16.50 -32.70
C ILE A 195 -16.00 -15.78 -33.11
N LEU A 196 -16.27 -14.59 -32.54
CA LEU A 196 -17.47 -13.83 -32.85
C LEU A 196 -17.51 -13.36 -34.31
N PRO A 197 -18.57 -13.68 -35.08
CA PRO A 197 -18.70 -13.25 -36.48
C PRO A 197 -18.83 -11.73 -36.59
N GLU A 198 -18.53 -11.15 -37.76
CA GLU A 198 -18.63 -9.69 -37.97
C GLU A 198 -20.05 -9.15 -38.16
N ASP A 199 -21.09 -9.98 -37.98
CA ASP A 199 -22.47 -9.57 -38.20
C ASP A 199 -23.04 -8.59 -37.15
N SER A 200 -24.21 -8.02 -37.44
CA SER A 200 -24.80 -6.97 -36.62
C SER A 200 -25.26 -7.43 -35.23
N ARG A 201 -25.52 -8.73 -35.01
CA ARG A 201 -25.97 -9.25 -33.71
C ARG A 201 -24.79 -9.63 -32.84
N ALA A 202 -23.68 -10.05 -33.45
CA ALA A 202 -22.39 -10.22 -32.81
C ALA A 202 -21.72 -8.88 -32.46
N SER A 203 -22.07 -7.78 -33.13
CA SER A 203 -21.60 -6.43 -32.79
C SER A 203 -21.94 -5.99 -31.36
N ASP A 204 -23.14 -6.30 -30.86
CA ASP A 204 -23.58 -5.94 -29.51
C ASP A 204 -22.88 -6.81 -28.45
N LEU A 205 -22.85 -8.13 -28.69
CA LEU A 205 -22.12 -9.07 -27.84
C LEU A 205 -20.62 -8.73 -27.78
N ARG A 206 -20.02 -8.34 -28.91
CA ARG A 206 -18.61 -7.91 -28.99
C ARG A 206 -18.33 -6.70 -28.09
N GLN A 207 -19.25 -5.74 -28.01
CA GLN A 207 -19.12 -4.58 -27.11
C GLN A 207 -19.14 -5.01 -25.64
N CYS A 208 -20.09 -5.88 -25.25
CA CYS A 208 -20.12 -6.41 -23.87
C CYS A 208 -18.80 -7.12 -23.50
N ILE A 209 -18.22 -7.89 -24.43
CA ILE A 209 -16.96 -8.59 -24.18
C ILE A 209 -15.79 -7.62 -24.04
N TYR A 210 -15.72 -6.57 -24.87
CA TYR A 210 -14.70 -5.51 -24.69
C TYR A 210 -14.85 -4.81 -23.33
N GLU A 211 -16.07 -4.53 -22.89
CA GLU A 211 -16.32 -3.93 -21.58
C GLU A 211 -15.87 -4.85 -20.42
N SER A 212 -16.21 -6.14 -20.46
CA SER A 212 -15.78 -7.12 -19.46
C SER A 212 -14.26 -7.31 -19.46
N ARG A 213 -13.63 -7.31 -20.64
CA ARG A 213 -12.17 -7.38 -20.76
C ARG A 213 -11.50 -6.10 -20.25
N ALA A 214 -12.11 -4.93 -20.46
CA ALA A 214 -11.64 -3.68 -19.90
C ALA A 214 -11.69 -3.66 -18.36
N ASP A 215 -12.76 -4.21 -17.75
CA ASP A 215 -12.84 -4.35 -16.28
C ASP A 215 -11.77 -5.31 -15.74
N ALA A 216 -11.59 -6.46 -16.39
CA ALA A 216 -10.53 -7.41 -16.04
C ALA A 216 -9.13 -6.77 -16.16
N ALA A 217 -8.89 -6.02 -17.24
CA ALA A 217 -7.64 -5.30 -17.49
C ALA A 217 -7.41 -4.19 -16.45
N MET A 218 -8.44 -3.42 -16.07
CA MET A 218 -8.37 -2.44 -14.99
C MET A 218 -7.93 -3.08 -13.67
N ARG A 219 -8.53 -4.21 -13.30
CA ARG A 219 -8.20 -4.94 -12.06
C ARG A 219 -6.82 -5.59 -12.11
N ALA A 220 -6.32 -5.91 -13.30
CA ALA A 220 -4.98 -6.42 -13.53
C ALA A 220 -3.89 -5.32 -13.61
N GLY A 221 -4.26 -4.05 -13.62
CA GLY A 221 -3.33 -2.93 -13.80
C GLY A 221 -2.86 -2.71 -15.25
N LEU A 222 -3.57 -3.28 -16.23
CA LEU A 222 -3.34 -3.12 -17.67
C LEU A 222 -4.21 -1.98 -18.22
N TYR A 223 -3.92 -0.75 -17.79
CA TYR A 223 -4.71 0.45 -18.06
C TYR A 223 -4.71 0.86 -19.53
N ASP A 224 -3.63 0.62 -20.28
CA ASP A 224 -3.63 0.89 -21.73
C ASP A 224 -4.65 0.01 -22.47
N LEU A 225 -4.66 -1.29 -22.18
CA LEU A 225 -5.65 -2.23 -22.74
C LEU A 225 -7.07 -1.86 -22.30
N ALA A 226 -7.25 -1.56 -21.01
CA ALA A 226 -8.56 -1.15 -20.49
C ALA A 226 -9.10 0.12 -21.18
N LEU A 227 -8.23 1.10 -21.43
CA LEU A 227 -8.58 2.33 -22.13
C LEU A 227 -8.92 2.08 -23.61
N GLU A 228 -8.16 1.21 -24.28
CA GLU A 228 -8.41 0.83 -25.67
C GLU A 228 -9.75 0.11 -25.82
N ASP A 229 -9.99 -0.92 -25.02
CA ASP A 229 -11.24 -1.67 -25.02
C ASP A 229 -12.45 -0.79 -24.71
N ALA A 230 -12.34 0.08 -23.68
CA ALA A 230 -13.39 1.03 -23.36
C ALA A 230 -13.67 2.00 -24.52
N LYS A 231 -12.64 2.46 -25.24
CA LYS A 231 -12.80 3.29 -26.44
C LYS A 231 -13.50 2.55 -27.57
N LEU A 232 -13.17 1.28 -27.81
CA LEU A 232 -13.83 0.46 -28.83
C LEU A 232 -15.33 0.35 -28.58
N VAL A 233 -15.75 0.23 -27.31
CA VAL A 233 -17.17 0.28 -26.92
C VAL A 233 -17.79 1.64 -27.24
N LEU A 234 -17.09 2.75 -26.94
CA LEU A 234 -17.59 4.11 -27.15
C LEU A 234 -17.69 4.52 -28.63
N PHE A 235 -16.83 3.98 -29.50
CA PHE A 235 -16.79 4.33 -30.93
C PHE A 235 -17.79 3.55 -31.79
N ALA A 236 -18.39 2.47 -31.27
CA ALA A 236 -19.34 1.68 -32.03
C ALA A 236 -20.60 2.52 -32.40
N SER A 237 -20.81 2.71 -33.71
CA SER A 237 -21.78 3.68 -34.29
C SER A 237 -23.26 3.40 -34.02
N LYS A 238 -23.57 2.25 -33.39
CA LYS A 238 -24.91 1.86 -32.93
C LYS A 238 -24.95 1.57 -31.42
N ALA A 239 -24.07 2.16 -30.62
CA ALA A 239 -24.00 1.88 -29.19
C ALA A 239 -25.39 1.94 -28.55
N GLN A 240 -25.76 0.81 -27.95
CA GLN A 240 -26.99 0.53 -27.25
C GLN A 240 -27.06 1.36 -25.95
N THR A 241 -27.77 0.85 -24.95
CA THR A 241 -28.46 1.58 -23.88
C THR A 241 -27.61 2.61 -23.12
N LYS A 242 -28.28 3.56 -22.47
CA LYS A 242 -27.65 4.60 -21.62
C LYS A 242 -26.70 4.04 -20.54
N ALA A 243 -26.90 2.79 -20.11
CA ALA A 243 -26.11 2.13 -19.07
C ALA A 243 -24.76 1.57 -19.56
N GLU A 244 -24.70 0.97 -20.75
CA GLU A 244 -23.43 0.40 -21.28
C GLU A 244 -22.46 1.52 -21.66
N ARG A 245 -22.97 2.61 -22.24
CA ARG A 245 -22.16 3.81 -22.51
C ARG A 245 -21.60 4.43 -21.23
N SER A 246 -22.31 4.35 -20.09
CA SER A 246 -21.81 4.94 -18.85
C SER A 246 -20.69 4.11 -18.22
N ASN A 247 -20.76 2.77 -18.23
CA ASN A 247 -19.68 1.95 -17.68
C ASN A 247 -18.37 2.10 -18.48
N ALA A 248 -18.44 2.07 -19.82
CA ALA A 248 -17.28 2.31 -20.67
C ALA A 248 -16.65 3.70 -20.46
N LEU A 249 -17.46 4.75 -20.29
CA LEU A 249 -16.95 6.09 -19.94
C LEU A 249 -16.25 6.11 -18.57
N TYR A 250 -16.79 5.42 -17.58
CA TYR A 250 -16.18 5.34 -16.26
C TYR A 250 -14.85 4.56 -16.27
N LEU A 251 -14.79 3.44 -16.98
CA LEU A 251 -13.57 2.65 -17.18
C LEU A 251 -12.51 3.46 -17.94
N ALA A 252 -12.89 4.14 -19.03
CA ALA A 252 -11.98 5.00 -19.79
C ALA A 252 -11.44 6.18 -18.95
N GLY A 253 -12.29 6.81 -18.14
CA GLY A 253 -11.88 7.86 -17.21
C GLY A 253 -10.93 7.34 -16.13
N SER A 254 -11.22 6.17 -15.56
CA SER A 254 -10.40 5.53 -14.52
C SER A 254 -9.04 5.10 -15.07
N ALA A 255 -9.00 4.43 -16.23
CA ALA A 255 -7.76 4.04 -16.89
C ALA A 255 -6.91 5.28 -17.23
N SER A 256 -7.52 6.34 -17.76
CA SER A 256 -6.83 7.60 -18.06
C SER A 256 -6.26 8.25 -16.81
N TYR A 257 -6.96 8.18 -15.67
CA TYR A 257 -6.49 8.68 -14.38
C TYR A 257 -5.23 7.95 -13.89
N GLU A 258 -5.25 6.60 -13.91
CA GLU A 258 -4.10 5.78 -13.50
C GLU A 258 -2.90 5.95 -14.44
N LEU A 259 -3.15 6.17 -15.73
CA LEU A 259 -2.14 6.56 -16.73
C LEU A 259 -1.67 8.01 -16.59
N ARG A 260 -2.16 8.77 -15.60
CA ARG A 260 -1.87 10.20 -15.35
C ARG A 260 -2.26 11.14 -16.50
N LYS A 261 -3.21 10.73 -17.35
CA LYS A 261 -3.79 11.55 -18.42
C LYS A 261 -5.01 12.29 -17.88
N PHE A 262 -4.80 13.18 -16.89
CA PHE A 262 -5.90 13.77 -16.11
C PHE A 262 -6.87 14.62 -16.94
N ALA A 263 -6.38 15.35 -17.95
CA ALA A 263 -7.27 16.11 -18.85
C ALA A 263 -8.23 15.18 -19.63
N LEU A 264 -7.72 14.04 -20.09
CA LEU A 264 -8.52 13.02 -20.76
C LEU A 264 -9.47 12.31 -19.79
N ALA A 265 -9.00 12.02 -18.56
CA ALA A 265 -9.84 11.47 -17.50
C ALA A 265 -11.00 12.41 -17.16
N GLU A 266 -10.77 13.72 -17.07
CA GLU A 266 -11.80 14.72 -16.84
C GLU A 266 -12.84 14.72 -17.97
N GLU A 267 -12.40 14.67 -19.24
CA GLU A 267 -13.32 14.59 -20.38
C GLU A 267 -14.26 13.39 -20.25
N TYR A 268 -13.70 12.20 -19.96
CA TYR A 268 -14.49 10.98 -19.78
C TYR A 268 -15.41 11.05 -18.57
N PHE A 269 -14.96 11.55 -17.42
CA PHE A 269 -15.82 11.67 -16.24
C PHE A 269 -16.93 12.71 -16.42
N ARG A 270 -16.68 13.83 -17.11
CA ARG A 270 -17.74 14.79 -17.46
C ARG A 270 -18.77 14.15 -18.40
N ARG A 271 -18.32 13.43 -19.43
CA ARG A 271 -19.21 12.68 -20.33
C ARG A 271 -19.97 11.59 -19.58
N PHE A 272 -19.32 10.89 -18.64
CA PHE A 272 -19.98 9.94 -17.76
C PHE A 272 -21.14 10.59 -17.01
N LEU A 273 -20.93 11.77 -16.41
CA LEU A 273 -21.96 12.51 -15.68
C LEU A 273 -23.07 13.06 -16.58
N THR A 274 -22.82 13.35 -17.86
CA THR A 274 -23.93 13.65 -18.79
C THR A 274 -24.86 12.44 -18.98
N THR A 275 -24.32 11.23 -18.84
CA THR A 275 -25.06 9.97 -18.97
C THR A 275 -25.66 9.55 -17.62
N CYS A 276 -24.94 9.74 -16.52
CA CYS A 276 -25.35 9.41 -15.15
C CYS A 276 -25.15 10.63 -14.24
N PRO A 277 -26.06 11.63 -14.26
CA PRO A 277 -25.88 12.90 -13.54
C PRO A 277 -25.69 12.74 -12.03
N ASN A 278 -26.34 11.72 -11.44
CA ASN A 278 -26.32 11.42 -10.01
C ASN A 278 -25.28 10.32 -9.65
N GLY A 279 -24.31 10.07 -10.54
CA GLY A 279 -23.29 9.07 -10.32
C GLY A 279 -22.25 9.52 -9.29
N THR A 280 -22.48 9.26 -7.99
CA THR A 280 -21.59 9.67 -6.89
C THR A 280 -20.12 9.22 -7.05
N GLN A 281 -19.88 8.07 -7.69
CA GLN A 281 -18.53 7.60 -8.01
C GLN A 281 -17.86 8.48 -9.08
N GLY A 282 -18.61 8.87 -10.13
CA GLY A 282 -18.13 9.76 -11.18
C GLY A 282 -17.86 11.17 -10.67
N LEU A 283 -18.72 11.71 -9.81
CA LEU A 283 -18.52 13.02 -9.17
C LEU A 283 -17.24 13.05 -8.32
N ARG A 284 -17.03 12.03 -7.47
CA ARG A 284 -15.81 11.92 -6.66
C ARG A 284 -14.56 11.79 -7.52
N ARG A 285 -14.59 10.96 -8.56
CA ARG A 285 -13.47 10.80 -9.49
C ARG A 285 -13.20 12.09 -10.27
N LEU A 286 -14.24 12.79 -10.72
CA LEU A 286 -14.11 14.09 -11.40
C LEU A 286 -13.46 15.12 -10.48
N HIS A 287 -13.96 15.30 -9.26
CA HIS A 287 -13.38 16.25 -8.29
C HIS A 287 -11.91 15.94 -8.01
N ARG A 288 -11.57 14.66 -7.78
CA ARG A 288 -10.15 14.26 -7.62
C ARG A 288 -9.32 14.61 -8.85
N THR A 289 -9.84 14.36 -10.04
CA THR A 289 -9.17 14.69 -11.30
C THR A 289 -8.95 16.20 -11.45
N GLN A 290 -9.90 17.02 -11.02
CA GLN A 290 -9.79 18.48 -11.03
C GLN A 290 -8.72 18.98 -10.06
N GLU A 291 -8.60 18.38 -8.87
CA GLU A 291 -7.49 18.70 -7.97
C GLU A 291 -6.13 18.31 -8.56
N ARG A 292 -6.03 17.17 -9.27
CA ARG A 292 -4.81 16.80 -10.01
C ARG A 292 -4.46 17.82 -11.09
N LEU A 293 -5.44 18.26 -11.89
CA LEU A 293 -5.25 19.31 -12.89
C LEU A 293 -4.85 20.66 -12.27
N ARG A 294 -5.40 21.00 -11.09
CA ARG A 294 -4.99 22.19 -10.34
C ARG A 294 -3.53 22.11 -9.92
N GLU A 295 -3.09 20.96 -9.43
CA GLU A 295 -1.69 20.72 -9.07
C GLU A 295 -0.78 20.83 -10.30
N GLU A 296 -1.11 20.19 -11.43
CA GLU A 296 -0.33 20.27 -12.68
C GLU A 296 -0.20 21.68 -13.21
N SER A 297 -1.24 22.50 -13.07
CA SER A 297 -1.25 23.88 -13.58
C SER A 297 -0.57 24.87 -12.65
N THR A 298 -0.78 24.75 -11.34
CA THR A 298 -0.40 25.80 -10.36
C THR A 298 0.78 25.42 -9.45
N GLY A 299 1.03 24.12 -9.26
CA GLY A 299 1.98 23.64 -8.24
C GLY A 299 1.49 23.85 -6.81
N ALA A 300 0.19 24.08 -6.60
CA ALA A 300 -0.41 24.30 -5.29
C ALA A 300 -0.78 22.99 -4.60
N TYR A 301 0.13 22.49 -3.77
CA TYR A 301 -0.03 21.27 -2.97
C TYR A 301 -0.39 21.57 -1.52
N ASP A 302 -1.24 20.71 -0.93
CA ASP A 302 -1.39 20.62 0.52
C ASP A 302 -0.27 19.74 1.08
N TYR A 303 0.84 20.36 1.46
CA TYR A 303 2.00 19.65 1.98
C TYR A 303 1.73 18.95 3.32
N ALA A 304 0.78 19.44 4.13
CA ALA A 304 0.43 18.79 5.39
C ALA A 304 -0.33 17.48 5.14
N ALA A 305 -1.31 17.53 4.24
CA ALA A 305 -2.01 16.32 3.78
C ALA A 305 -1.05 15.34 3.10
N MET A 306 -0.14 15.83 2.26
CA MET A 306 0.86 14.99 1.59
C MET A 306 1.80 14.29 2.59
N LEU A 307 2.25 14.97 3.65
CA LEU A 307 3.10 14.39 4.69
C LEU A 307 2.39 13.30 5.51
N SER A 308 1.07 13.36 5.64
CA SER A 308 0.28 12.32 6.32
C SER A 308 0.18 11.00 5.52
N GLN A 309 0.48 11.05 4.22
CA GLN A 309 0.40 9.88 3.33
C GLN A 309 1.77 9.17 3.35
N GLN A 310 1.85 8.06 4.11
CA GLN A 310 3.13 7.48 4.52
C GLN A 310 4.00 6.89 3.39
N THR A 311 3.43 6.50 2.23
CA THR A 311 4.19 5.79 1.18
C THR A 311 3.80 6.18 -0.24
N PHE A 312 2.52 6.15 -0.60
CA PHE A 312 2.04 6.50 -1.94
C PHE A 312 1.04 7.65 -1.86
N ALA A 313 1.39 8.77 -2.49
CA ALA A 313 0.62 9.98 -2.40
C ALA A 313 -0.22 10.18 -3.66
N ASP A 314 -1.54 10.35 -3.54
CA ASP A 314 -2.38 10.67 -4.69
C ASP A 314 -2.22 12.16 -4.97
N HIS A 315 -1.29 12.53 -5.87
CA HIS A 315 -0.95 13.90 -6.30
C HIS A 315 -0.39 13.90 -7.73
N ALA A 316 -0.53 15.02 -8.46
CA ALA A 316 -0.02 15.17 -9.82
C ALA A 316 1.36 15.80 -9.88
N THR A 317 2.01 15.71 -11.05
CA THR A 317 3.33 16.29 -11.32
C THR A 317 3.20 17.73 -11.82
N PHE A 318 3.90 18.66 -11.18
CA PHE A 318 4.00 20.06 -11.59
C PHE A 318 5.40 20.36 -12.10
N VAL A 319 5.54 20.71 -13.38
CA VAL A 319 6.83 20.99 -14.04
C VAL A 319 6.85 22.30 -14.84
N ASN A 320 5.76 23.07 -14.82
CA ASN A 320 5.49 24.17 -15.74
C ASN A 320 6.50 25.34 -15.70
N LYS A 321 7.33 25.44 -14.66
CA LYS A 321 8.39 26.46 -14.58
C LYS A 321 9.68 26.05 -15.26
N THR A 322 9.71 24.86 -15.86
CA THR A 322 10.91 24.28 -16.42
C THR A 322 10.65 23.66 -17.79
N GLU A 323 11.72 23.48 -18.55
CA GLU A 323 11.69 22.83 -19.86
C GLU A 323 12.98 22.11 -20.16
N VAL A 324 12.89 21.01 -20.91
CA VAL A 324 14.06 20.28 -21.38
C VAL A 324 14.57 20.91 -22.66
N ARG A 325 15.89 21.17 -22.74
CA ARG A 325 16.59 21.69 -23.92
C ARG A 325 17.90 20.93 -24.11
N ASP A 326 18.51 21.08 -25.28
CA ASP A 326 19.90 20.66 -25.45
C ASP A 326 20.81 21.55 -24.59
N SER A 327 21.73 20.93 -23.88
CA SER A 327 22.77 21.57 -23.07
C SER A 327 24.09 21.51 -23.83
N GLU A 328 24.85 22.60 -23.83
CA GLU A 328 26.09 22.73 -24.62
C GLU A 328 27.10 21.64 -24.29
N ASP A 329 27.25 21.30 -23.00
CA ASP A 329 28.28 20.37 -22.52
C ASP A 329 27.73 19.03 -21.97
N HIS A 330 26.41 18.92 -21.78
CA HIS A 330 25.79 17.81 -21.03
C HIS A 330 24.69 17.06 -21.81
N GLY A 331 24.56 17.30 -23.11
CA GLY A 331 23.55 16.67 -23.95
C GLY A 331 22.18 17.33 -23.79
N ARG A 332 21.39 16.93 -22.79
CA ARG A 332 20.10 17.59 -22.48
C ARG A 332 20.10 18.08 -21.03
N GLY A 333 19.47 19.23 -20.80
CA GLY A 333 19.36 19.85 -19.49
C GLY A 333 17.97 20.42 -19.24
N LEU A 334 17.67 20.65 -17.97
CA LEU A 334 16.44 21.29 -17.54
C LEU A 334 16.68 22.79 -17.35
N TYR A 335 15.86 23.65 -17.94
CA TYR A 335 16.03 25.12 -17.92
C TYR A 335 14.80 25.82 -17.34
N ALA A 336 15.03 26.94 -16.65
CA ALA A 336 13.97 27.77 -16.10
C ALA A 336 13.18 28.49 -17.21
N ARG A 337 11.85 28.36 -17.22
CA ARG A 337 10.95 29.10 -18.13
C ARG A 337 10.72 30.54 -17.70
N ASP A 338 10.83 30.80 -16.39
CA ASP A 338 10.57 32.07 -15.72
C ASP A 338 11.64 32.34 -14.66
N ASP A 339 11.67 33.56 -14.12
CA ASP A 339 12.50 33.88 -12.95
C ASP A 339 11.92 33.19 -11.70
N ILE A 340 12.79 32.49 -10.96
CA ILE A 340 12.43 31.72 -9.76
C ILE A 340 13.18 32.29 -8.56
N LYS A 341 12.45 32.65 -7.50
CA LYS A 341 13.04 33.22 -6.28
C LYS A 341 13.66 32.13 -5.39
N CYS A 342 14.60 32.53 -4.55
CA CYS A 342 15.13 31.64 -3.50
C CYS A 342 13.98 31.11 -2.61
N GLY A 343 13.98 29.80 -2.34
CA GLY A 343 12.95 29.06 -1.60
C GLY A 343 11.70 28.68 -2.39
N GLU A 344 11.52 29.24 -3.60
CA GLU A 344 10.34 29.00 -4.42
C GLU A 344 10.35 27.60 -5.03
N LEU A 345 9.16 27.04 -5.25
CA LEU A 345 8.98 25.76 -5.95
C LEU A 345 9.46 25.88 -7.40
N VAL A 346 10.39 25.01 -7.78
CA VAL A 346 10.85 24.83 -9.17
C VAL A 346 9.93 23.82 -9.86
N PHE A 347 9.84 22.62 -9.29
CA PHE A 347 8.90 21.58 -9.72
C PHE A 347 8.57 20.62 -8.56
N CYS A 348 7.49 19.88 -8.69
CA CYS A 348 7.09 18.80 -7.78
C CYS A 348 6.70 17.59 -8.62
N GLU A 349 7.40 16.47 -8.48
CA GLU A 349 7.28 15.33 -9.37
C GLU A 349 6.85 14.07 -8.63
N LYS A 350 5.87 13.35 -9.18
CA LYS A 350 5.49 12.02 -8.72
C LYS A 350 6.39 10.97 -9.36
N ALA A 351 7.01 10.11 -8.55
CA ALA A 351 7.89 9.06 -9.01
C ALA A 351 7.27 8.23 -10.13
N PHE A 352 8.09 7.87 -11.14
CA PHE A 352 7.71 6.88 -12.13
C PHE A 352 7.55 5.51 -11.48
N ALA A 353 8.52 5.13 -10.64
CA ALA A 353 8.52 3.96 -9.79
C ALA A 353 9.39 4.23 -8.54
N ILE A 354 9.11 3.51 -7.46
CA ILE A 354 9.80 3.66 -6.17
C ILE A 354 9.95 2.29 -5.49
N SER A 355 10.94 2.17 -4.61
CA SER A 355 11.24 0.97 -3.82
C SER A 355 11.64 1.37 -2.39
N HIS A 356 11.01 0.74 -1.38
CA HIS A 356 11.28 0.97 0.05
C HIS A 356 11.72 -0.35 0.72
N PRO A 357 13.00 -0.50 1.12
CA PRO A 357 13.46 -1.59 1.99
C PRO A 357 13.07 -1.34 3.47
N PRO A 358 12.71 -2.35 4.28
CA PRO A 358 12.56 -3.77 3.97
C PRO A 358 11.13 -4.15 3.55
N LEU A 359 10.19 -3.19 3.51
CA LEU A 359 8.75 -3.43 3.34
C LEU A 359 8.39 -4.23 2.07
N ASN A 360 9.26 -4.22 1.05
CA ASN A 360 8.95 -4.77 -0.27
C ASN A 360 10.00 -5.78 -0.81
N PHE A 361 10.98 -6.22 -0.02
CA PHE A 361 12.00 -7.16 -0.48
C PHE A 361 12.01 -8.43 0.39
N PRO A 362 11.94 -9.64 -0.18
CA PRO A 362 12.07 -10.87 0.60
C PRO A 362 13.45 -10.90 1.27
N SER A 363 13.48 -11.07 2.58
CA SER A 363 14.72 -11.30 3.34
C SER A 363 15.27 -12.69 3.03
N GLY A 364 16.56 -12.79 2.68
CA GLY A 364 17.25 -14.07 2.45
C GLY A 364 18.53 -13.98 1.60
N PRO A 365 19.29 -15.09 1.48
CA PRO A 365 20.51 -15.20 0.64
C PRO A 365 20.24 -14.87 -0.84
N TYR A 366 18.97 -14.98 -1.22
CA TYR A 366 18.44 -14.80 -2.55
C TYR A 366 18.52 -13.36 -3.11
N ALA A 367 18.54 -12.36 -2.23
CA ALA A 367 18.66 -10.95 -2.63
C ALA A 367 20.06 -10.58 -3.17
N VAL A 368 21.08 -11.35 -2.78
CA VAL A 368 22.49 -11.15 -3.16
C VAL A 368 22.76 -11.65 -4.57
N GLU A 369 22.06 -12.69 -5.01
CA GLU A 369 22.27 -13.27 -6.34
C GLU A 369 21.67 -12.43 -7.47
N TYR A 370 20.51 -11.82 -7.25
CA TYR A 370 19.93 -10.86 -8.20
C TYR A 370 20.81 -9.61 -8.34
N SER A 371 21.32 -9.12 -7.21
CA SER A 371 22.32 -8.04 -7.16
C SER A 371 23.53 -8.39 -8.00
N ASN A 372 24.09 -9.60 -7.82
CA ASN A 372 25.26 -10.08 -8.55
C ASN A 372 24.97 -10.29 -10.05
N TYR A 373 23.81 -10.83 -10.41
CA TYR A 373 23.43 -11.11 -11.80
C TYR A 373 23.35 -9.85 -12.66
N TYR A 374 22.88 -8.73 -12.08
CA TYR A 374 22.76 -7.44 -12.74
C TYR A 374 23.90 -6.46 -12.39
N GLY A 375 25.08 -6.98 -12.01
CA GLY A 375 26.31 -6.18 -11.90
C GLY A 375 26.58 -5.54 -10.54
N GLY A 376 26.25 -6.21 -9.43
CA GLY A 376 26.46 -5.70 -8.07
C GLY A 376 25.43 -4.66 -7.64
N CYS A 377 24.21 -4.79 -8.18
CA CYS A 377 23.03 -3.96 -8.01
C CYS A 377 22.54 -3.87 -6.55
N GLY A 378 22.54 -2.69 -5.90
CA GLY A 378 22.00 -2.60 -4.52
C GLY A 378 20.54 -3.07 -4.47
N LYS A 379 20.11 -3.77 -3.41
CA LYS A 379 18.78 -4.45 -3.35
C LYS A 379 17.61 -3.53 -3.73
N GLY A 380 17.64 -2.28 -3.28
CA GLY A 380 16.61 -1.28 -3.61
C GLY A 380 16.50 -1.01 -5.12
N VAL A 381 17.63 -0.91 -5.82
CA VAL A 381 17.69 -0.62 -7.27
C VAL A 381 17.24 -1.81 -8.11
N ALA A 382 17.58 -3.03 -7.69
CA ALA A 382 17.05 -4.24 -8.31
C ALA A 382 15.51 -4.27 -8.27
N ALA A 383 14.91 -3.95 -7.12
CA ALA A 383 13.45 -3.86 -6.99
C ALA A 383 12.84 -2.72 -7.82
N LEU A 384 13.50 -1.55 -7.86
CA LEU A 384 13.06 -0.42 -8.67
C LEU A 384 13.07 -0.78 -10.16
N TRP A 385 14.13 -1.43 -10.63
CA TRP A 385 14.25 -1.94 -11.99
C TRP A 385 13.13 -2.92 -12.34
N LEU A 386 12.86 -3.90 -11.47
CA LEU A 386 11.77 -4.86 -11.67
C LEU A 386 10.42 -4.14 -11.83
N ARG A 387 10.12 -3.19 -10.94
CA ARG A 387 8.88 -2.39 -10.98
C ARG A 387 8.77 -1.54 -12.24
N ALA A 388 9.87 -0.92 -12.66
CA ALA A 388 9.90 -0.11 -13.88
C ALA A 388 9.62 -0.97 -15.12
N VAL A 389 10.25 -2.14 -15.22
CA VAL A 389 10.02 -3.06 -16.34
C VAL A 389 8.58 -3.58 -16.32
N GLN A 390 8.08 -4.07 -15.19
CA GLN A 390 6.68 -4.53 -15.06
C GLN A 390 5.68 -3.46 -15.46
N LYS A 391 5.88 -2.21 -15.01
CA LYS A 391 4.99 -1.09 -15.33
C LYS A 391 4.92 -0.80 -16.81
N VAL A 392 6.07 -0.84 -17.50
CA VAL A 392 6.16 -0.60 -18.95
C VAL A 392 5.59 -1.76 -19.77
N PHE A 393 5.80 -3.00 -19.36
CA PHE A 393 5.18 -4.16 -20.02
C PHE A 393 3.66 -4.22 -19.82
N ALA A 394 3.17 -3.83 -18.65
CA ALA A 394 1.74 -3.75 -18.35
C ALA A 394 1.06 -2.60 -19.12
N ASN A 395 1.77 -1.50 -19.33
CA ASN A 395 1.26 -0.27 -19.94
C ASN A 395 2.32 0.32 -20.88
N THR A 396 2.27 -0.11 -22.13
CA THR A 396 3.28 0.19 -23.15
C THR A 396 3.40 1.69 -23.45
N SER A 397 2.38 2.49 -23.15
CA SER A 397 2.43 3.95 -23.32
C SER A 397 3.48 4.64 -22.45
N HIS A 398 3.93 4.00 -21.37
CA HIS A 398 5.02 4.49 -20.53
C HIS A 398 6.42 4.26 -21.12
N ALA A 399 6.56 3.39 -22.11
CA ALA A 399 7.87 2.99 -22.66
C ALA A 399 8.66 4.18 -23.21
N LYS A 400 8.01 5.02 -24.02
CA LYS A 400 8.67 6.13 -24.72
C LYS A 400 9.32 7.10 -23.74
N GLU A 401 8.59 7.53 -22.73
CA GLU A 401 9.09 8.49 -21.74
C GLU A 401 10.28 7.92 -20.96
N LEU A 402 10.23 6.64 -20.58
CA LEU A 402 11.34 5.97 -19.88
C LEU A 402 12.58 5.82 -20.77
N LEU A 403 12.43 5.29 -21.98
CA LEU A 403 13.54 4.95 -22.87
C LEU A 403 14.25 6.17 -23.45
N THR A 404 13.61 7.34 -23.41
CA THR A 404 14.27 8.58 -23.79
C THR A 404 15.27 9.07 -22.73
N LEU A 405 15.27 8.55 -21.50
CA LEU A 405 16.22 8.97 -20.47
C LEU A 405 17.66 8.56 -20.80
N TYR A 406 18.64 9.25 -20.21
CA TYR A 406 20.05 8.95 -20.42
C TYR A 406 20.43 7.61 -19.76
N GLY A 407 20.87 6.63 -20.56
CA GLY A 407 21.35 5.33 -20.07
C GLY A 407 22.84 5.08 -20.34
N GLY A 408 23.62 6.10 -20.69
CA GLY A 408 25.02 5.94 -21.14
C GLY A 408 25.21 5.92 -22.66
N MET A 409 26.45 5.69 -23.11
CA MET A 409 26.89 5.91 -24.51
C MET A 409 26.54 4.80 -25.52
N SER A 410 25.90 3.70 -25.11
CA SER A 410 25.92 2.44 -25.87
C SER A 410 24.58 1.92 -26.40
N TYR A 411 23.49 2.70 -26.43
CA TYR A 411 22.17 2.17 -26.80
C TYR A 411 21.37 2.97 -27.82
N VAL A 412 20.61 2.21 -28.63
CA VAL A 412 19.79 2.66 -29.75
C VAL A 412 18.59 3.47 -29.25
N LYS A 413 18.39 4.65 -29.84
CA LYS A 413 17.33 5.63 -29.51
C LYS A 413 16.02 5.38 -30.24
N ASP A 414 15.87 4.26 -30.96
CA ASP A 414 14.73 4.05 -31.82
C ASP A 414 13.49 3.63 -31.01
N THR A 415 12.70 4.62 -30.62
CA THR A 415 11.46 4.45 -29.86
C THR A 415 10.26 4.10 -30.75
N ASP A 416 10.43 4.09 -32.08
CA ASP A 416 9.30 4.07 -33.02
C ASP A 416 8.92 2.64 -33.46
N ALA A 417 9.77 1.64 -33.19
CA ALA A 417 9.56 0.23 -33.55
C ALA A 417 9.58 -0.74 -32.34
N LEU A 418 8.91 -0.37 -31.24
CA LEU A 418 8.92 -1.15 -30.00
C LEU A 418 7.88 -2.29 -29.96
N LEU A 419 6.87 -2.31 -30.83
CA LEU A 419 5.84 -3.37 -30.83
C LEU A 419 6.10 -4.39 -31.93
N VAL A 420 6.38 -5.63 -31.52
CA VAL A 420 6.63 -6.76 -32.41
C VAL A 420 5.75 -7.92 -31.99
N ASP A 421 4.95 -8.46 -32.92
CA ASP A 421 3.97 -9.52 -32.66
C ASP A 421 2.98 -9.17 -31.52
N GLY A 422 2.64 -7.88 -31.36
CA GLY A 422 1.76 -7.39 -30.30
C GLY A 422 2.42 -7.32 -28.92
N GLN A 423 3.74 -7.55 -28.81
CA GLN A 423 4.50 -7.44 -27.58
C GLN A 423 5.55 -6.34 -27.65
N LEU A 424 5.86 -5.77 -26.49
CA LEU A 424 6.83 -4.70 -26.34
C LEU A 424 8.27 -5.26 -26.34
N ALA A 425 9.00 -5.05 -27.43
CA ALA A 425 10.39 -5.43 -27.63
C ALA A 425 11.34 -4.40 -27.01
N ILE A 426 11.45 -4.42 -25.68
CA ILE A 426 12.37 -3.56 -24.92
C ILE A 426 13.55 -4.36 -24.40
N ASP A 427 14.74 -3.76 -24.47
CA ASP A 427 15.90 -4.29 -23.78
C ASP A 427 15.80 -3.97 -22.28
N VAL A 428 15.51 -5.00 -21.49
CA VAL A 428 15.40 -4.86 -20.03
C VAL A 428 16.73 -4.41 -19.38
N TYR A 429 17.87 -4.63 -20.03
CA TYR A 429 19.17 -4.12 -19.57
C TYR A 429 19.36 -2.63 -19.86
N GLN A 430 18.81 -2.12 -20.95
CA GLN A 430 18.77 -0.68 -21.21
C GLN A 430 18.00 0.04 -20.10
N VAL A 431 16.88 -0.54 -19.64
CA VAL A 431 16.12 0.00 -18.50
C VAL A 431 16.97 0.02 -17.23
N LEU A 432 17.77 -1.01 -16.97
CA LEU A 432 18.69 -1.02 -15.83
C LEU A 432 19.74 0.09 -15.93
N GLN A 433 20.35 0.26 -17.10
CA GLN A 433 21.33 1.32 -17.32
C GLN A 433 20.71 2.71 -17.16
N ILE A 434 19.51 2.92 -17.67
CA ILE A 434 18.74 4.16 -17.43
C ILE A 434 18.58 4.37 -15.92
N ILE A 435 18.14 3.37 -15.18
CA ILE A 435 17.94 3.51 -13.73
C ILE A 435 19.27 3.80 -13.02
N ASP A 436 20.35 3.11 -13.35
CA ASP A 436 21.66 3.31 -12.71
C ASP A 436 22.17 4.75 -12.85
N HIS A 437 21.82 5.46 -13.93
CA HIS A 437 22.24 6.86 -14.14
C HIS A 437 21.24 7.89 -13.60
N ASN A 438 19.99 7.50 -13.32
CA ASN A 438 18.89 8.42 -13.01
C ASN A 438 18.17 8.14 -11.68
N VAL A 439 18.64 7.16 -10.91
CA VAL A 439 18.03 6.78 -9.63
C VAL A 439 18.33 7.81 -8.54
N TYR A 440 17.30 8.13 -7.76
CA TYR A 440 17.39 8.95 -6.56
C TYR A 440 17.19 8.08 -5.31
N SER A 441 18.15 8.05 -4.40
CA SER A 441 18.06 7.43 -3.09
C SER A 441 17.58 8.44 -2.04
N PHE A 442 16.85 7.96 -1.04
CA PHE A 442 16.33 8.79 0.05
C PHE A 442 15.89 7.93 1.23
N GLU A 443 15.85 8.53 2.41
CA GLU A 443 15.36 7.89 3.64
C GLU A 443 13.97 8.43 4.01
N ALA A 444 12.98 7.54 4.14
CA ALA A 444 11.62 7.94 4.50
C ALA A 444 11.57 8.48 5.94
N GLY A 445 11.07 9.70 6.14
CA GLY A 445 10.92 10.31 7.47
C GLY A 445 12.17 11.00 8.02
N HIS A 446 13.26 11.06 7.25
CA HIS A 446 14.51 11.72 7.66
C HIS A 446 14.81 12.97 6.82
N ALA A 447 15.54 13.93 7.44
CA ALA A 447 16.02 15.12 6.76
C ALA A 447 16.98 14.71 5.63
N GLN A 448 16.63 15.05 4.39
CA GLN A 448 17.46 14.70 3.23
C GLN A 448 18.69 15.59 3.16
N GLU A 449 19.86 14.99 2.90
CA GLU A 449 21.02 15.78 2.51
C GLU A 449 20.75 16.46 1.15
N PRO A 450 21.18 17.72 0.97
CA PRO A 450 20.95 18.45 -0.28
C PRO A 450 21.79 17.93 -1.47
N TYR A 451 22.66 16.94 -1.25
CA TYR A 451 23.61 16.39 -2.22
C TYR A 451 23.50 14.85 -2.30
N GLY A 452 24.13 14.21 -3.29
CA GLY A 452 24.59 12.82 -3.15
C GLY A 452 23.53 11.71 -3.08
N THR A 453 22.47 11.74 -3.88
CA THR A 453 21.41 10.69 -3.81
C THR A 453 21.37 9.76 -5.02
N THR A 454 22.48 9.46 -5.68
CA THR A 454 22.48 8.38 -6.66
C THR A 454 22.85 7.07 -5.96
N ARG A 455 22.52 5.91 -6.54
CA ARG A 455 22.93 4.61 -5.97
C ARG A 455 24.43 4.52 -5.67
N HIS A 456 25.24 5.27 -6.41
CA HIS A 456 26.69 5.33 -6.28
C HIS A 456 27.19 6.22 -5.12
N THR A 457 26.29 6.92 -4.44
CA THR A 457 26.60 7.85 -3.34
C THR A 457 25.88 7.53 -2.04
N ALA A 458 24.97 6.55 -2.05
CA ALA A 458 24.29 6.05 -0.85
C ALA A 458 25.26 5.33 0.08
N HIS A 459 25.26 5.72 1.36
CA HIS A 459 26.01 5.03 2.41
C HIS A 459 25.08 4.00 3.06
N GLU A 460 25.40 2.72 2.92
CA GLU A 460 24.74 1.58 3.57
C GLU A 460 23.43 1.04 2.94
N GLU A 461 23.18 -0.25 3.18
CA GLU A 461 22.16 -1.10 2.54
C GLU A 461 20.70 -0.78 2.93
N ARG A 462 20.36 0.46 3.32
CA ARG A 462 19.07 0.81 3.95
C ARG A 462 18.24 1.90 3.26
N GLU A 463 18.62 2.42 2.09
CA GLU A 463 17.91 3.55 1.48
C GLU A 463 16.76 3.14 0.54
N SER A 464 15.65 3.89 0.60
CA SER A 464 14.60 3.83 -0.42
C SER A 464 15.13 4.45 -1.71
N VAL A 465 14.65 3.99 -2.87
CA VAL A 465 15.09 4.52 -4.17
C VAL A 465 13.91 4.78 -5.08
N GLY A 466 14.00 5.79 -5.94
CA GLY A 466 12.97 6.13 -6.91
C GLY A 466 13.54 6.64 -8.23
N LEU A 467 12.77 6.45 -9.29
CA LEU A 467 13.04 7.00 -10.62
C LEU A 467 12.10 8.17 -10.89
N PHE A 468 12.66 9.31 -11.27
CA PHE A 468 11.96 10.57 -11.50
C PHE A 468 12.37 11.11 -12.87
N GLN A 469 11.47 10.98 -13.84
CA GLN A 469 11.76 11.20 -15.26
C GLN A 469 12.11 12.66 -15.56
N HIS A 470 11.42 13.61 -14.93
CA HIS A 470 11.68 15.04 -15.13
C HIS A 470 12.94 15.49 -14.39
N ALA A 471 13.11 15.06 -13.14
CA ALA A 471 14.33 15.29 -12.36
C ALA A 471 15.59 14.69 -13.01
N SER A 472 15.45 13.65 -13.84
CA SER A 472 16.56 13.04 -14.60
C SER A 472 17.25 14.02 -15.56
N TYR A 473 16.62 15.14 -15.90
CA TYR A 473 17.19 16.18 -16.77
C TYR A 473 17.99 17.26 -16.01
N MET A 474 18.05 17.20 -14.67
CA MET A 474 18.88 18.14 -13.91
C MET A 474 20.35 17.75 -14.01
N ASN A 475 21.17 18.60 -14.62
CA ASN A 475 22.60 18.35 -14.76
C ASN A 475 23.38 18.68 -13.47
N HIS A 476 24.57 18.09 -13.36
CA HIS A 476 25.44 18.25 -12.21
C HIS A 476 25.98 19.67 -12.08
N SER A 477 25.94 20.23 -10.88
CA SER A 477 26.84 21.30 -10.47
C SER A 477 27.20 21.13 -8.99
N CYS A 478 28.48 21.25 -8.63
CA CYS A 478 28.88 21.33 -7.22
C CYS A 478 28.35 22.59 -6.52
N LEU A 479 27.96 23.60 -7.30
CA LEU A 479 27.35 24.85 -6.84
C LEU A 479 25.90 24.94 -7.36
N ASN A 480 25.16 23.84 -7.23
CA ASN A 480 23.79 23.68 -7.69
C ASN A 480 22.85 24.80 -7.22
N ASN A 481 21.82 25.06 -8.01
CA ASN A 481 20.82 26.10 -7.73
C ASN A 481 19.51 25.59 -7.14
N THR A 482 19.40 24.29 -6.90
CA THR A 482 18.21 23.67 -6.30
C THR A 482 18.50 22.83 -5.07
N SER A 483 17.50 22.64 -4.23
CA SER A 483 17.46 21.65 -3.16
C SER A 483 16.23 20.78 -3.33
N ARG A 484 16.31 19.50 -2.97
CA ARG A 484 15.17 18.57 -3.05
C ARG A 484 14.77 18.07 -1.67
N SER A 485 13.51 17.70 -1.52
CA SER A 485 12.96 16.95 -0.38
C SER A 485 11.99 15.89 -0.88
N MET A 486 11.80 14.83 -0.11
CA MET A 486 10.98 13.68 -0.49
C MET A 486 9.82 13.49 0.51
N THR A 487 8.62 13.26 0.00
CA THR A 487 7.44 12.90 0.80
C THR A 487 6.71 11.75 0.13
N GLY A 488 6.75 10.56 0.72
CA GLY A 488 6.22 9.33 0.10
C GLY A 488 6.91 9.08 -1.25
N ASP A 489 6.13 9.12 -2.33
CA ASP A 489 6.60 9.01 -3.71
C ASP A 489 6.63 10.33 -4.50
N MET A 490 6.61 11.47 -3.79
CA MET A 490 6.73 12.82 -4.35
C MET A 490 8.11 13.42 -4.10
N MET A 491 8.73 13.95 -5.15
CA MET A 491 9.95 14.77 -5.07
C MET A 491 9.58 16.25 -5.19
N ILE A 492 9.96 17.04 -4.19
CA ILE A 492 9.72 18.48 -4.16
C ILE A 492 11.06 19.18 -4.37
N VAL A 493 11.19 19.99 -5.43
CA VAL A 493 12.42 20.72 -5.76
C VAL A 493 12.21 22.22 -5.64
N ARG A 494 13.06 22.87 -4.84
CA ARG A 494 13.02 24.31 -4.58
C ARG A 494 14.32 24.98 -4.95
N ALA A 495 14.26 26.24 -5.33
CA ALA A 495 15.44 27.07 -5.60
C ALA A 495 16.18 27.34 -4.28
N ASN A 496 17.49 27.10 -4.23
CA ASN A 496 18.32 27.47 -3.06
C ASN A 496 18.98 28.86 -3.23
N LYS A 497 18.84 29.45 -4.41
CA LYS A 497 19.21 30.82 -4.79
C LYS A 497 18.25 31.31 -5.89
N ALA A 498 18.25 32.60 -6.18
CA ALA A 498 17.47 33.11 -7.30
C ALA A 498 17.99 32.52 -8.62
N ILE A 499 17.08 32.08 -9.49
CA ILE A 499 17.36 31.49 -10.80
C ILE A 499 16.70 32.37 -11.84
N ALA A 500 17.49 32.96 -12.74
CA ALA A 500 16.95 33.76 -13.83
C ALA A 500 16.34 32.87 -14.91
N LYS A 501 15.34 33.37 -15.63
CA LYS A 501 14.79 32.72 -16.82
C LYS A 501 15.90 32.31 -17.79
N GLY A 502 15.79 31.11 -18.35
CA GLY A 502 16.76 30.53 -19.28
C GLY A 502 18.03 30.00 -18.62
N THR A 503 18.15 30.08 -17.29
CA THR A 503 19.25 29.44 -16.55
C THR A 503 18.97 27.95 -16.39
N GLU A 504 20.00 27.13 -16.51
CA GLU A 504 19.92 25.69 -16.27
C GLU A 504 19.63 25.38 -14.80
N ILE A 505 18.69 24.48 -14.55
CA ILE A 505 18.34 23.89 -13.26
C ILE A 505 19.34 22.77 -12.98
N THR A 506 20.14 22.95 -11.95
CA THR A 506 21.24 22.05 -11.62
C THR A 506 21.03 21.43 -10.25
N THR A 507 21.55 20.20 -10.10
CA THR A 507 21.58 19.45 -8.85
C THR A 507 22.98 18.91 -8.61
N CYS A 508 23.27 18.44 -7.39
CA CYS A 508 24.59 17.93 -7.06
C CYS A 508 24.57 16.39 -6.98
N TYR A 509 25.11 15.72 -7.99
CA TYR A 509 25.12 14.24 -8.08
C TYR A 509 25.94 13.58 -6.97
N LEU A 510 27.09 14.16 -6.63
CA LEU A 510 28.00 13.67 -5.59
C LEU A 510 28.06 14.69 -4.47
N SER A 511 28.23 14.26 -3.22
CA SER A 511 28.52 15.20 -2.14
C SER A 511 29.79 15.98 -2.47
N PRO A 512 29.77 17.33 -2.38
CA PRO A 512 30.98 18.14 -2.60
C PRO A 512 32.10 17.75 -1.63
N ASN A 513 31.77 17.18 -0.48
CA ASN A 513 32.71 16.83 0.59
C ASN A 513 33.63 15.65 0.23
N ILE A 514 33.35 14.92 -0.86
CA ILE A 514 34.24 13.87 -1.37
C ILE A 514 35.55 14.45 -1.95
N GLY A 515 35.56 15.75 -2.33
CA GLY A 515 36.72 16.52 -2.79
C GLY A 515 37.40 16.07 -4.10
N GLU A 516 38.27 16.90 -4.68
CA GLU A 516 39.14 16.53 -5.82
C GLU A 516 40.44 15.78 -5.44
N PRO A 517 40.94 14.81 -6.24
CA PRO A 517 40.49 14.41 -7.58
C PRO A 517 39.40 13.31 -7.60
N ARG A 518 39.05 12.75 -6.43
CA ARG A 518 38.09 11.64 -6.28
C ARG A 518 36.71 11.97 -6.87
N ARG A 519 36.21 13.19 -6.66
CA ARG A 519 34.93 13.64 -7.23
C ARG A 519 34.97 13.56 -8.76
N SER A 520 35.99 14.14 -9.41
CA SER A 520 36.16 14.03 -10.86
C SER A 520 36.35 12.59 -11.33
N ALA A 521 37.06 11.76 -10.57
CA ALA A 521 37.23 10.35 -10.89
C ALA A 521 35.89 9.60 -10.88
N GLU A 522 35.02 9.84 -9.89
CA GLU A 522 33.69 9.23 -9.81
C GLU A 522 32.73 9.75 -10.88
N LEU A 523 32.70 11.07 -11.13
CA LEU A 523 31.89 11.66 -12.20
C LEU A 523 32.27 11.08 -13.57
N ASN A 524 33.56 10.95 -13.85
CA ASN A 524 34.06 10.34 -15.09
C ASN A 524 33.82 8.82 -15.14
N ARG A 525 33.92 8.13 -13.99
CA ARG A 525 33.67 6.69 -13.90
C ARG A 525 32.21 6.35 -14.24
N ILE A 526 31.26 7.13 -13.73
CA ILE A 526 29.82 6.86 -13.85
C ILE A 526 29.24 7.58 -15.08
N TRP A 527 29.31 8.90 -15.15
CA TRP A 527 28.65 9.72 -16.18
C TRP A 527 29.57 10.19 -17.32
N LYS A 528 30.86 9.82 -17.31
CA LYS A 528 31.82 10.08 -18.40
C LYS A 528 32.09 11.57 -18.67
N PHE A 529 32.03 12.42 -17.66
CA PHE A 529 32.41 13.84 -17.75
C PHE A 529 33.29 14.27 -16.56
N GLN A 530 33.93 15.43 -16.70
CA GLN A 530 34.67 16.11 -15.62
C GLN A 530 33.97 17.42 -15.29
N CYS A 531 33.86 17.75 -14.00
CA CYS A 531 33.28 19.02 -13.58
C CYS A 531 34.35 20.12 -13.60
N ASP A 532 34.05 21.23 -14.26
CA ASP A 532 34.93 22.39 -14.42
C ASP A 532 34.50 23.59 -13.55
N CYS A 533 33.60 23.36 -12.59
CA CYS A 533 33.09 24.44 -11.75
C CYS A 533 34.18 25.06 -10.86
N ARG A 534 33.95 26.30 -10.43
CA ARG A 534 34.91 27.06 -9.60
C ARG A 534 35.28 26.36 -8.29
N LEU A 535 34.37 25.59 -7.68
CA LEU A 535 34.69 24.81 -6.48
C LEU A 535 35.76 23.74 -6.80
N CYS A 536 35.58 22.99 -7.89
CA CYS A 536 36.53 21.96 -8.31
C CYS A 536 37.89 22.59 -8.66
N ALA A 537 37.89 23.76 -9.32
CA ALA A 537 39.11 24.49 -9.62
C ALA A 537 39.87 24.93 -8.36
N SER A 538 39.18 25.50 -7.36
CA SER A 538 39.79 25.90 -6.08
C SER A 538 40.32 24.71 -5.28
N GLU A 539 39.59 23.59 -5.25
CA GLU A 539 40.05 22.38 -4.55
C GLU A 539 41.26 21.73 -5.23
N ASN A 540 41.30 21.69 -6.57
CA ASN A 540 42.47 21.20 -7.32
C ASN A 540 43.71 22.07 -7.13
N ALA A 541 43.55 23.35 -6.79
CA ALA A 541 44.65 24.26 -6.51
C ALA A 541 45.23 24.11 -5.10
N CYS A 542 44.63 23.29 -4.23
CA CYS A 542 45.16 23.02 -2.90
C CYS A 542 46.45 22.18 -3.02
N GLU A 543 47.55 22.66 -2.43
CA GLU A 543 48.87 21.99 -2.52
C GLU A 543 48.96 20.68 -1.73
N VAL A 544 48.07 20.49 -0.75
CA VAL A 544 48.06 19.34 0.15
C VAL A 544 46.75 18.57 0.01
N ASP A 545 46.85 17.24 -0.14
CA ASP A 545 45.68 16.37 -0.10
C ASP A 545 45.09 16.36 1.32
N TRP A 546 44.01 17.12 1.49
CA TRP A 546 43.31 17.28 2.77
C TRP A 546 42.39 16.11 3.09
N LYS A 547 42.17 15.16 2.17
CA LYS A 547 41.18 14.10 2.31
C LYS A 547 41.46 13.09 3.41
N PRO A 548 42.70 12.61 3.63
CA PRO A 548 42.99 11.74 4.76
C PRO A 548 42.61 12.39 6.10
N ILE A 549 42.81 13.71 6.21
CA ILE A 549 42.46 14.50 7.40
C ILE A 549 40.93 14.57 7.53
N PHE A 550 40.21 14.83 6.43
CA PHE A 550 38.76 14.89 6.40
C PHE A 550 38.11 13.53 6.77
N ASP A 551 38.60 12.43 6.19
CA ASP A 551 38.14 11.08 6.48
C ASP A 551 38.43 10.66 7.92
N GLU A 552 39.61 11.02 8.47
CA GLU A 552 39.96 10.79 9.88
C GLU A 552 38.97 11.51 10.83
N ILE A 553 38.59 12.75 10.53
CA ILE A 553 37.59 13.49 11.32
C ILE A 553 36.20 12.84 11.19
N ARG A 554 35.81 12.39 10.01
CA ARG A 554 34.54 11.65 9.82
C ARG A 554 34.52 10.30 10.54
N CYS A 555 35.64 9.57 10.63
CA CYS A 555 35.72 8.37 11.46
C CYS A 555 35.48 8.69 12.96
N HIS A 556 35.81 9.90 13.40
CA HIS A 556 35.48 10.38 14.75
C HIS A 556 34.01 10.83 14.91
N ARG A 557 33.23 10.98 13.82
CA ARG A 557 31.76 11.24 13.81
C ARG A 557 30.93 10.00 14.15
N LEU A 558 31.46 8.78 13.96
CA LEU A 558 30.81 7.50 14.33
C LEU A 558 30.85 7.28 15.85
N LEU A 559 30.12 8.11 16.59
CA LEU A 559 29.92 7.97 18.03
C LEU A 559 28.46 7.63 18.37
N PRO A 560 27.99 6.38 18.15
CA PRO A 560 26.68 5.99 18.65
C PRO A 560 26.69 5.67 20.16
N ASP A 561 27.78 5.15 20.74
CA ASP A 561 27.69 4.46 22.05
C ASP A 561 28.83 4.76 23.04
N LEU A 562 29.37 5.98 23.09
CA LEU A 562 30.32 6.32 24.14
C LEU A 562 29.61 6.75 25.42
N HIS A 563 29.59 5.86 26.42
CA HIS A 563 29.18 6.18 27.79
C HIS A 563 30.33 6.77 28.63
N ASP A 564 31.53 6.88 28.06
CA ASP A 564 32.74 7.42 28.71
C ASP A 564 32.99 8.89 28.32
N ALA A 565 32.83 9.79 29.29
CA ALA A 565 33.00 11.22 29.12
C ALA A 565 34.47 11.67 28.93
N ALA A 566 35.46 10.90 29.38
CA ALA A 566 36.88 11.20 29.17
C ALA A 566 37.29 10.86 27.74
N LEU A 567 36.90 9.68 27.25
CA LEU A 567 37.15 9.26 25.87
C LEU A 567 36.44 10.17 24.85
N LEU A 568 35.23 10.63 25.16
CA LEU A 568 34.52 11.62 24.35
C LEU A 568 35.30 12.95 24.26
N ARG A 569 35.84 13.43 25.39
CA ARG A 569 36.65 14.67 25.43
C ARG A 569 37.94 14.56 24.61
N ASP A 570 38.68 13.46 24.74
CA ASP A 570 39.92 13.27 23.99
C ASP A 570 39.68 13.22 22.48
N LYS A 571 38.59 12.57 22.05
CA LYS A 571 38.18 12.56 20.64
C LYS A 571 37.75 13.95 20.14
N ILE A 572 37.06 14.75 20.95
CA ILE A 572 36.71 16.14 20.59
C ILE A 572 37.98 16.99 20.42
N ASN A 573 38.93 16.89 21.36
CA ASN A 573 40.20 17.61 21.27
C ASN A 573 40.98 17.20 20.01
N LYS A 574 41.05 15.90 19.73
CA LYS A 574 41.69 15.39 18.52
C LYS A 574 41.01 15.91 17.25
N ALA A 575 39.67 15.94 17.21
CA ALA A 575 38.92 16.50 16.09
C ALA A 575 39.18 18.01 15.90
N GLN A 576 39.30 18.78 16.98
CA GLN A 576 39.67 20.21 16.91
C GLN A 576 41.08 20.44 16.35
N GLU A 577 42.06 19.61 16.76
CA GLU A 577 43.42 19.65 16.21
C GLU A 577 43.44 19.32 14.71
N LEU A 578 42.66 18.30 14.31
CA LEU A 578 42.54 17.91 12.90
C LEU A 578 41.86 19.01 12.07
N VAL A 579 40.84 19.70 12.59
CA VAL A 579 40.22 20.86 11.91
C VAL A 579 41.21 22.01 11.75
N ALA A 580 41.99 22.34 12.77
CA ALA A 580 43.05 23.37 12.65
C ALA A 580 44.13 22.99 11.62
N THR A 581 44.38 21.69 11.43
CA THR A 581 45.29 21.16 10.40
C THR A 581 44.63 21.23 9.01
N PHE A 582 43.35 20.88 8.93
CA PHE A 582 42.54 20.97 7.71
C PHE A 582 42.48 22.40 7.18
N GLU A 583 42.29 23.41 8.03
CA GLU A 583 42.22 24.81 7.60
C GLU A 583 43.48 25.29 6.86
N LYS A 584 44.65 24.76 7.23
CA LYS A 584 45.92 25.07 6.55
C LYS A 584 46.02 24.41 5.17
N CYS A 585 45.46 23.22 5.02
CA CYS A 585 45.46 22.45 3.78
C CYS A 585 44.32 22.86 2.84
N TYR A 586 43.34 23.61 3.35
CA TYR A 586 42.16 24.09 2.63
C TYR A 586 42.05 25.63 2.71
N PRO A 587 43.05 26.39 2.20
CA PRO A 587 43.29 27.77 2.61
C PRO A 587 42.27 28.75 2.02
N GLU A 588 41.87 29.75 2.82
CA GLU A 588 40.80 30.71 2.50
C GLU A 588 41.00 31.46 1.18
N HIS A 589 42.22 31.89 0.87
CA HIS A 589 42.54 32.69 -0.32
C HIS A 589 42.18 31.99 -1.65
N LEU A 590 42.17 30.64 -1.70
CA LEU A 590 41.77 29.88 -2.89
C LEU A 590 40.25 29.92 -3.14
N PHE A 591 39.46 30.29 -2.13
CA PHE A 591 37.99 30.35 -2.16
C PHE A 591 37.44 31.79 -2.12
N GLU A 592 38.26 32.77 -1.73
CA GLU A 592 37.89 34.20 -1.76
C GLU A 592 37.57 34.70 -3.18
N VAL A 593 38.28 34.19 -4.19
CA VAL A 593 38.08 34.56 -5.59
C VAL A 593 36.70 34.09 -6.06
N GLY A 594 35.74 35.02 -6.08
CA GLY A 594 34.36 34.75 -6.49
C GLY A 594 33.42 34.32 -5.36
N GLN A 595 33.80 34.48 -4.09
CA GLN A 595 32.98 34.16 -2.90
C GLN A 595 32.56 32.68 -2.84
N MET A 596 33.49 31.76 -3.09
CA MET A 596 33.21 30.33 -3.06
C MET A 596 33.10 29.80 -1.63
N PRO A 597 32.12 28.93 -1.34
CA PRO A 597 31.98 28.35 -0.01
C PRO A 597 33.09 27.33 0.25
N ARG A 598 33.66 27.34 1.47
CA ARG A 598 34.54 26.27 1.97
C ARG A 598 33.70 25.09 2.48
N VAL A 599 33.01 24.39 1.57
CA VAL A 599 31.95 23.41 1.89
C VAL A 599 32.42 22.31 2.86
N ALA A 600 33.60 21.74 2.62
CA ALA A 600 34.17 20.70 3.49
C ALA A 600 34.46 21.22 4.91
N LEU A 601 34.99 22.44 5.08
CA LEU A 601 35.22 23.02 6.41
C LEU A 601 33.91 23.15 7.19
N ARG A 602 32.85 23.65 6.54
CA ARG A 602 31.55 23.85 7.17
C ARG A 602 30.98 22.55 7.75
N GLU A 603 31.10 21.43 7.02
CA GLU A 603 30.66 20.13 7.54
C GLU A 603 31.43 19.74 8.81
N LEU A 604 32.76 19.94 8.81
CA LEU A 604 33.59 19.63 9.98
C LEU A 604 33.22 20.50 11.20
N GLU A 605 32.91 21.78 10.97
CA GLU A 605 32.42 22.68 12.02
C GLU A 605 31.06 22.24 12.57
N GLU A 606 30.14 21.78 11.71
CA GLU A 606 28.83 21.23 12.12
C GLU A 606 29.00 19.95 12.95
N ILE A 607 29.91 19.05 12.55
CA ILE A 607 30.26 17.83 13.32
C ILE A 607 30.83 18.20 14.69
N LEU A 608 31.76 19.15 14.76
CA LEU A 608 32.31 19.65 16.01
C LEU A 608 31.22 20.29 16.88
N MET A 609 30.32 21.07 16.29
CA MET A 609 29.21 21.69 17.02
C MET A 609 28.30 20.63 17.64
N GLU A 610 27.94 19.59 16.89
CA GLU A 610 27.13 18.48 17.38
C GLU A 610 27.84 17.72 18.51
N ALA A 611 29.11 17.37 18.33
CA ALA A 611 29.91 16.69 19.35
C ALA A 611 30.02 17.51 20.65
N ASN A 612 30.27 18.82 20.54
CA ASN A 612 30.33 19.73 21.69
C ASN A 612 28.96 19.87 22.39
N SER A 613 27.85 19.85 21.65
CA SER A 613 26.50 19.91 22.24
C SER A 613 26.21 18.69 23.13
N ARG A 614 26.69 17.51 22.75
CA ARG A 614 26.54 16.25 23.50
C ARG A 614 27.43 16.20 24.74
N GLN A 615 28.59 16.84 24.74
CA GLN A 615 29.47 16.96 25.92
C GLN A 615 28.77 17.67 27.09
N HIS A 616 27.83 18.57 26.83
CA HIS A 616 27.07 19.28 27.86
C HIS A 616 25.97 18.44 28.54
N VAL A 617 25.53 17.33 27.93
CA VAL A 617 24.49 16.42 28.47
C VAL A 617 25.03 15.51 29.59
N PHE A 618 26.36 15.29 29.65
CA PHE A 618 27.02 14.41 30.63
C PHE A 618 27.57 15.11 31.89
N ARG A 619 27.14 16.34 32.22
CA ARG A 619 27.54 16.98 33.50
C ARG A 619 26.60 16.55 34.64
N PRO A 620 27.12 16.04 35.79
CA PRO A 620 26.31 15.89 36.98
C PRO A 620 25.87 17.28 37.46
N SER A 621 24.63 17.36 37.92
CA SER A 621 23.99 18.55 38.50
C SER A 621 24.63 18.94 39.83
N SER A 622 25.78 19.60 39.79
CA SER A 622 26.18 20.56 40.81
C SER A 622 27.10 21.64 40.23
N MET A 623 26.93 22.85 40.74
CA MET A 623 27.63 24.10 40.42
C MET A 623 27.08 24.90 39.23
N SER A 624 26.16 25.79 39.61
CA SER A 624 25.95 27.10 39.00
C SER A 624 27.25 27.91 38.95
N THR A 625 27.27 28.93 38.08
CA THR A 625 28.34 29.89 37.76
C THR A 625 29.45 29.41 36.84
N PHE A 626 29.29 29.62 35.53
CA PHE A 626 30.23 30.28 34.60
C PHE A 626 29.70 30.18 33.16
N ALA A 627 28.95 31.19 32.73
CA ALA A 627 28.55 31.35 31.32
C ALA A 627 28.70 32.83 30.94
N SER A 628 29.94 33.26 30.71
CA SER A 628 30.22 34.61 30.20
C SER A 628 31.60 34.75 29.54
N THR A 629 32.01 33.84 28.62
CA THR A 629 33.20 34.14 27.78
C THR A 629 33.36 33.40 26.45
N ALA A 630 32.38 32.63 25.97
CA ALA A 630 32.53 31.88 24.69
C ALA A 630 31.64 32.38 23.53
N PHE A 631 30.81 33.42 23.72
CA PHE A 631 29.88 33.90 22.68
C PHE A 631 30.32 35.20 21.98
N ARG A 632 31.63 35.52 21.97
CA ARG A 632 32.18 36.76 21.37
C ARG A 632 33.26 36.57 20.31
N ARG A 633 33.43 35.39 19.72
CA ARG A 633 34.39 35.19 18.61
C ARG A 633 33.82 34.64 17.29
N ALA A 634 32.54 34.31 17.21
CA ALA A 634 31.89 33.87 15.96
C ALA A 634 31.09 34.99 15.24
N ALA A 635 31.28 36.26 15.59
CA ALA A 635 30.51 37.38 15.02
C ALA A 635 31.39 38.59 14.63
N GLN A 636 32.57 38.33 14.07
CA GLN A 636 33.42 39.36 13.44
C GLN A 636 34.10 38.83 12.17
N ALA A 637 33.30 38.63 11.12
CA ALA A 637 33.75 38.68 9.72
C ALA A 637 32.53 38.90 8.81
N SER A 638 31.96 40.11 8.85
CA SER A 638 31.18 40.74 7.75
C SER A 638 30.42 41.98 8.27
N ARG A 639 31.14 43.10 8.38
CA ARG A 639 30.60 44.47 8.31
C ARG A 639 31.46 45.15 7.24
N ALA A 640 30.97 45.84 6.22
CA ALA A 640 29.68 46.44 5.88
C ALA A 640 29.79 46.96 4.40
N PRO A 641 28.93 47.84 3.80
CA PRO A 641 27.76 48.54 4.36
C PRO A 641 26.54 48.85 3.42
N TYR A 642 25.48 49.38 4.08
CA TYR A 642 24.32 50.18 3.63
C TYR A 642 23.10 49.48 2.97
N TRP A 643 21.83 49.67 3.39
CA TRP A 643 21.17 50.82 4.03
C TRP A 643 20.20 50.47 5.20
N GLN A 644 20.10 51.41 6.15
CA GLN A 644 19.26 51.42 7.35
C GLN A 644 17.87 52.02 7.09
N ALA A 645 16.82 51.51 7.75
CA ALA A 645 15.69 52.32 8.18
C ALA A 645 15.13 51.83 9.55
N ARG A 646 15.01 52.80 10.45
CA ARG A 646 14.68 52.78 11.88
C ARG A 646 13.46 51.93 12.28
N THR A 647 13.63 51.13 13.34
CA THR A 647 12.54 50.66 14.22
C THR A 647 12.41 51.58 15.44
N ALA A 648 11.20 52.05 15.73
CA ALA A 648 10.82 52.60 17.03
C ALA A 648 9.86 51.64 17.74
N ARG A 649 10.17 51.34 19.01
CA ARG A 649 9.35 50.58 19.97
C ARG A 649 8.02 51.30 20.23
N PHE A 650 6.97 50.58 20.63
CA PHE A 650 6.26 50.85 21.90
C PHE A 650 5.31 49.68 22.27
N THR A 651 4.99 49.67 23.55
CA THR A 651 4.52 48.61 24.44
C THR A 651 3.00 48.40 24.51
N LYS A 652 2.62 47.24 25.07
CA LYS A 652 1.27 46.86 25.57
C LYS A 652 0.57 47.98 26.36
N GLN A 653 -0.75 48.15 26.15
CA GLN A 653 -1.75 48.15 27.24
C GLN A 653 -3.20 48.10 26.73
N GLN A 654 -4.05 47.50 27.57
CA GLN A 654 -5.53 47.49 27.53
C GLN A 654 -6.11 48.92 27.55
N VAL A 655 -7.36 49.08 27.09
CA VAL A 655 -8.53 49.50 27.91
C VAL A 655 -9.76 49.80 27.04
N ARG A 656 -10.91 49.58 27.67
CA ARG A 656 -12.32 49.78 27.33
C ARG A 656 -12.73 51.20 26.87
N SER A 657 -13.83 51.21 26.10
CA SER A 657 -15.06 52.04 26.15
C SER A 657 -15.03 53.57 26.15
N ILE A 658 -16.02 54.11 25.40
CA ILE A 658 -16.87 55.33 25.52
C ILE A 658 -17.00 55.87 24.07
N GLY A 659 -18.16 56.07 23.41
CA GLY A 659 -19.52 56.43 23.83
C GLY A 659 -19.80 57.89 23.40
N ASP A 660 -20.75 58.16 22.49
CA ASP A 660 -21.98 58.95 22.74
C ASP A 660 -22.78 59.39 21.47
N HIS A 661 -24.09 59.59 21.70
CA HIS A 661 -25.17 60.32 21.00
C HIS A 661 -25.91 59.63 19.84
N GLY A 662 -27.25 59.44 19.80
CA GLY A 662 -28.43 59.83 20.60
C GLY A 662 -29.62 59.91 19.63
N THR A 663 -30.82 59.32 19.81
CA THR A 663 -31.96 59.83 20.59
C THR A 663 -33.27 59.08 20.26
N LYS A 664 -34.20 59.00 21.25
CA LYS A 664 -35.70 59.04 21.25
C LYS A 664 -36.46 57.92 22.00
N PRO A 665 -37.66 58.21 22.59
CA PRO A 665 -37.97 57.92 24.01
C PRO A 665 -39.32 57.15 24.23
N PRO A 666 -40.09 57.24 25.36
CA PRO A 666 -40.36 56.12 26.27
C PRO A 666 -41.86 55.75 26.46
N LEU A 667 -42.17 54.68 27.21
CA LEU A 667 -43.49 54.46 27.85
C LEU A 667 -43.36 53.80 29.25
N PRO A 668 -44.32 54.02 30.19
CA PRO A 668 -44.25 53.69 31.62
C PRO A 668 -45.04 52.41 32.04
N PRO A 669 -45.04 52.01 33.35
CA PRO A 669 -45.26 50.62 33.81
C PRO A 669 -46.58 50.33 34.56
N GLY A 670 -46.88 49.03 34.77
CA GLY A 670 -47.31 48.50 36.07
C GLY A 670 -48.71 47.84 36.26
N SER A 671 -48.71 46.50 36.40
CA SER A 671 -49.53 45.62 37.31
C SER A 671 -51.08 45.53 37.21
N PRO A 672 -51.77 44.49 37.78
CA PRO A 672 -51.41 43.09 38.10
C PRO A 672 -52.38 42.01 37.51
N GLN A 673 -52.09 40.73 37.80
CA GLN A 673 -52.71 39.43 37.40
C GLN A 673 -54.26 39.32 37.30
N PRO A 674 -54.80 38.29 36.59
CA PRO A 674 -55.24 37.05 37.28
C PRO A 674 -55.13 35.72 36.47
N SER A 675 -55.55 34.64 37.13
CA SER A 675 -55.30 33.20 36.97
C SER A 675 -56.13 32.39 35.95
N ARG A 676 -55.58 31.21 35.60
CA ARG A 676 -56.18 29.87 35.30
C ARG A 676 -57.31 29.77 34.25
N VAL A 677 -57.17 28.83 33.29
CA VAL A 677 -57.99 27.61 33.08
C VAL A 677 -57.55 26.89 31.78
N VAL A 678 -57.86 25.60 31.72
CA VAL A 678 -57.43 24.48 30.87
C VAL A 678 -57.91 24.53 29.39
N ALA A 679 -57.18 23.82 28.51
CA ALA A 679 -57.30 23.65 27.04
C ALA A 679 -58.68 23.18 26.50
N PRO A 680 -58.98 23.30 25.18
CA PRO A 680 -58.62 22.22 24.22
C PRO A 680 -58.26 22.65 22.75
N LYS A 681 -57.73 21.65 22.00
CA LYS A 681 -57.49 21.43 20.54
C LYS A 681 -58.21 22.41 19.56
N THR A 682 -57.73 22.82 18.37
CA THR A 682 -57.20 22.06 17.21
C THR A 682 -56.86 23.05 16.06
N ARG A 683 -55.87 22.72 15.19
CA ARG A 683 -55.62 23.08 13.76
C ARG A 683 -56.37 24.30 13.17
N ILE A 684 -55.72 25.28 12.53
CA ILE A 684 -55.21 25.27 11.13
C ILE A 684 -54.22 26.44 10.95
N ALA A 685 -53.01 26.18 10.44
CA ALA A 685 -52.18 27.18 9.74
C ALA A 685 -51.08 26.50 8.91
N VAL A 686 -51.46 25.83 7.81
CA VAL A 686 -50.58 25.54 6.68
C VAL A 686 -51.12 26.36 5.53
N GLY A 687 -50.44 27.44 5.15
CA GLY A 687 -50.92 28.28 4.05
C GLY A 687 -50.12 29.56 3.78
N ILE A 688 -49.42 30.10 4.79
CA ILE A 688 -48.77 31.43 4.62
C ILE A 688 -47.27 31.30 4.28
N VAL A 689 -46.62 30.16 4.56
CA VAL A 689 -45.18 29.97 4.25
C VAL A 689 -44.93 29.58 2.79
N PHE A 690 -45.90 28.98 2.10
CA PHE A 690 -45.68 28.45 0.73
C PHE A 690 -45.67 29.52 -0.37
N VAL A 691 -46.36 30.65 -0.18
CA VAL A 691 -46.46 31.68 -1.24
C VAL A 691 -45.15 32.48 -1.37
N GLY A 692 -44.43 32.70 -0.27
CA GLY A 692 -43.13 33.36 -0.29
C GLY A 692 -42.03 32.52 -0.97
N ALA A 693 -42.05 31.20 -0.76
CA ALA A 693 -41.10 30.28 -1.39
C ALA A 693 -41.33 30.12 -2.90
N LEU A 694 -42.60 30.17 -3.35
CA LEU A 694 -42.95 30.07 -4.77
C LEU A 694 -42.51 31.30 -5.58
N ILE A 695 -42.60 32.51 -5.01
CA ILE A 695 -42.14 33.74 -5.71
C ILE A 695 -40.61 33.77 -5.81
N TYR A 696 -39.89 33.28 -4.79
CA TYR A 696 -38.44 33.15 -4.82
C TYR A 696 -37.96 32.07 -5.81
N SER A 697 -38.67 30.93 -5.85
CA SER A 697 -38.40 29.80 -6.77
C SER A 697 -38.71 30.11 -8.24
N MET A 698 -39.61 31.05 -8.53
CA MET A 698 -39.87 31.48 -9.92
C MET A 698 -38.86 32.52 -10.44
N ALA A 699 -38.14 33.21 -9.55
CA ALA A 699 -37.14 34.22 -9.91
C ALA A 699 -35.70 33.67 -9.95
N THR A 700 -35.46 32.53 -9.32
CA THR A 700 -34.16 31.83 -9.32
C THR A 700 -34.37 30.47 -9.98
N GLY A 701 -34.09 30.40 -11.28
CA GLY A 701 -34.33 29.23 -12.13
C GLY A 701 -33.39 28.05 -11.88
N ASP A 702 -33.14 27.68 -10.62
CA ASP A 702 -32.37 26.50 -10.24
C ASP A 702 -33.26 25.55 -9.44
N VAL A 703 -33.80 24.54 -10.13
CA VAL A 703 -34.38 23.38 -9.46
C VAL A 703 -33.23 22.40 -9.22
N GLU A 704 -32.59 22.50 -8.04
CA GLU A 704 -31.72 21.44 -7.53
C GLU A 704 -32.54 20.14 -7.40
N HIS A 705 -32.19 19.13 -8.18
CA HIS A 705 -32.60 17.76 -7.88
C HIS A 705 -31.79 17.28 -6.67
N THR A 706 -32.33 17.47 -5.47
CA THR A 706 -31.77 16.90 -4.25
C THR A 706 -31.96 15.39 -4.28
N GLU A 707 -30.86 14.63 -4.19
CA GLU A 707 -30.93 13.21 -3.89
C GLU A 707 -31.66 13.03 -2.54
N PRO A 708 -32.48 11.98 -2.39
CA PRO A 708 -33.09 11.70 -1.09
C PRO A 708 -31.98 11.48 -0.05
N PRO A 709 -32.15 11.97 1.19
CA PRO A 709 -31.11 11.85 2.20
C PRO A 709 -30.75 10.39 2.43
N SER A 710 -29.47 10.09 2.57
CA SER A 710 -28.97 8.76 2.92
C SER A 710 -29.54 8.29 4.26
N ILE A 711 -29.57 6.97 4.52
CA ILE A 711 -29.95 6.45 5.85
C ILE A 711 -29.11 7.08 6.98
N ALA A 712 -27.84 7.41 6.73
CA ALA A 712 -26.95 8.05 7.70
C ALA A 712 -27.40 9.49 8.05
N GLU A 713 -27.83 10.26 7.05
CA GLU A 713 -28.34 11.62 7.25
C GLU A 713 -29.70 11.61 7.96
N ARG A 714 -30.59 10.68 7.59
CA ARG A 714 -31.89 10.50 8.27
C ARG A 714 -31.72 10.13 9.73
N ASP A 715 -30.84 9.17 10.01
CA ASP A 715 -30.54 8.74 11.37
C ASP A 715 -29.91 9.89 12.19
N SER A 716 -29.04 10.69 11.57
CA SER A 716 -28.42 11.87 12.22
C SER A 716 -29.45 12.97 12.53
N LEU A 717 -30.37 13.25 11.60
CA LEU A 717 -31.46 14.20 11.80
C LEU A 717 -32.44 13.71 12.87
N SER A 718 -32.86 12.44 12.82
CA SER A 718 -33.75 11.83 13.80
C SER A 718 -33.17 11.91 15.22
N LYS A 719 -31.87 11.59 15.38
CA LYS A 719 -31.15 11.76 16.64
C LYS A 719 -31.16 13.20 17.15
N ARG A 720 -31.01 14.19 16.26
CA ARG A 720 -30.98 15.62 16.61
C ARG A 720 -32.34 16.18 17.00
N GLU A 721 -33.40 15.77 16.30
CA GLU A 721 -34.75 16.35 16.48
C GLU A 721 -35.54 15.67 17.59
N SER A 722 -35.49 14.34 17.67
CA SER A 722 -36.38 13.54 18.52
C SER A 722 -35.64 12.68 19.56
N GLY A 723 -34.31 12.57 19.47
CA GLY A 723 -33.54 11.61 20.25
C GLY A 723 -33.84 10.16 19.87
N VAL A 724 -33.29 9.20 20.62
CA VAL A 724 -33.57 7.77 20.42
C VAL A 724 -34.67 7.34 21.40
N THR A 725 -35.76 6.79 20.85
CA THR A 725 -36.93 6.30 21.61
C THR A 725 -37.18 4.82 21.29
N GLN A 726 -38.13 4.19 21.99
CA GLN A 726 -38.50 2.79 21.72
C GLN A 726 -39.10 2.58 20.32
N THR A 727 -39.60 3.63 19.68
CA THR A 727 -40.16 3.58 18.32
C THR A 727 -39.14 4.01 17.26
N SER A 728 -37.90 4.34 17.64
CA SER A 728 -36.83 4.64 16.70
C SER A 728 -36.44 3.38 15.90
N PRO A 729 -35.91 3.53 14.67
CA PRO A 729 -35.37 2.41 13.91
C PRO A 729 -34.38 1.57 14.72
N MET A 730 -34.36 0.26 14.49
CA MET A 730 -33.50 -0.68 15.23
C MET A 730 -32.02 -0.24 15.21
N ARG A 731 -31.56 0.33 14.09
CA ARG A 731 -30.22 0.92 13.94
C ARG A 731 -29.85 1.89 15.06
N LEU A 732 -30.74 2.84 15.38
CA LEU A 732 -30.50 3.85 16.42
C LEU A 732 -30.53 3.26 17.83
N ARG A 733 -31.45 2.32 18.06
CA ARG A 733 -31.57 1.63 19.37
C ARG A 733 -30.38 0.73 19.63
N MET A 734 -29.91 0.00 18.61
CA MET A 734 -28.71 -0.82 18.70
C MET A 734 -27.45 0.04 18.92
N GLU A 735 -27.28 1.15 18.19
CA GLU A 735 -26.18 2.10 18.41
C GLU A 735 -26.15 2.60 19.86
N GLN A 736 -27.30 3.02 20.38
CA GLN A 736 -27.41 3.51 21.76
C GLN A 736 -27.07 2.40 22.76
N PHE A 737 -27.62 1.20 22.55
CA PHE A 737 -27.40 0.05 23.42
C PHE A 737 -25.92 -0.35 23.52
N ILE A 738 -25.24 -0.51 22.39
CA ILE A 738 -23.82 -0.91 22.40
C ILE A 738 -22.91 0.16 23.02
N LYS A 739 -23.21 1.45 22.82
CA LYS A 739 -22.43 2.54 23.44
C LYS A 739 -22.59 2.55 24.95
N GLN A 740 -23.82 2.38 25.44
CA GLN A 740 -24.09 2.26 26.88
C GLN A 740 -23.39 1.04 27.49
N LYS A 741 -23.41 -0.11 26.80
CA LYS A 741 -22.74 -1.32 27.27
C LYS A 741 -21.21 -1.20 27.23
N GLN A 742 -20.65 -0.53 26.24
CA GLN A 742 -19.21 -0.22 26.22
C GLN A 742 -18.81 0.62 27.43
N GLU A 743 -19.55 1.69 27.72
CA GLU A 743 -19.29 2.56 28.88
C GLU A 743 -19.41 1.79 30.21
N GLU A 744 -20.44 0.96 30.35
CA GLU A 744 -20.63 0.11 31.52
C GLU A 744 -19.49 -0.90 31.70
N ILE A 745 -19.16 -1.65 30.66
CA ILE A 745 -18.10 -2.67 30.68
C ILE A 745 -16.75 -2.02 30.98
N VAL A 746 -16.39 -0.94 30.29
CA VAL A 746 -15.14 -0.22 30.54
C VAL A 746 -15.06 0.23 31.99
N ARG A 747 -16.13 0.84 32.54
CA ARG A 747 -16.15 1.28 33.93
C ARG A 747 -15.96 0.13 34.91
N GLU A 748 -16.61 -1.01 34.71
CA GLU A 748 -16.43 -2.16 35.62
C GLU A 748 -15.03 -2.78 35.48
N LEU A 749 -14.47 -2.85 34.27
CA LEU A 749 -13.10 -3.32 34.06
C LEU A 749 -12.05 -2.39 34.68
N GLU A 750 -12.23 -1.07 34.58
CA GLU A 750 -11.36 -0.08 35.25
C GLU A 750 -11.38 -0.22 36.78
N LYS A 751 -12.52 -0.58 37.38
CA LYS A 751 -12.60 -0.85 38.82
C LYS A 751 -11.81 -2.08 39.23
N VAL A 752 -11.85 -3.14 38.41
CA VAL A 752 -11.13 -4.39 38.67
C VAL A 752 -9.62 -4.21 38.45
N ASP A 753 -9.22 -3.49 37.40
CA ASP A 753 -7.81 -3.29 37.05
C ASP A 753 -7.13 -2.20 37.88
N GLY A 754 -7.83 -1.08 38.15
CA GLY A 754 -7.26 0.13 38.74
C GLY A 754 -6.62 1.09 37.71
N THR A 755 -6.45 0.66 36.46
CA THR A 755 -5.94 1.49 35.35
C THR A 755 -7.09 1.95 34.44
N ARG A 756 -6.95 3.14 33.86
CA ARG A 756 -7.94 3.69 32.91
C ARG A 756 -7.71 3.25 31.48
N PHE A 757 -8.78 3.08 30.72
CA PHE A 757 -8.72 2.87 29.28
C PHE A 757 -8.35 4.17 28.54
N GLN A 758 -7.50 4.06 27.53
CA GLN A 758 -7.33 5.08 26.51
C GLN A 758 -8.52 5.01 25.55
N VAL A 759 -9.25 6.13 25.43
CA VAL A 759 -10.43 6.24 24.57
C VAL A 759 -10.07 7.02 23.32
N ASP A 760 -10.21 6.38 22.16
CA ASP A 760 -10.02 7.00 20.85
C ASP A 760 -11.35 7.00 20.07
N LYS A 761 -11.83 8.20 19.74
CA LYS A 761 -13.06 8.41 18.95
C LYS A 761 -12.67 8.77 17.53
N TRP A 762 -13.24 8.07 16.56
CA TRP A 762 -12.89 8.24 15.16
C TRP A 762 -14.14 8.19 14.28
N ASP A 763 -14.10 8.94 13.18
CA ASP A 763 -15.20 9.06 12.22
C ASP A 763 -14.79 8.49 10.86
N ARG A 764 -15.78 8.14 10.02
CA ARG A 764 -15.56 7.67 8.65
C ARG A 764 -16.03 8.70 7.62
N PRO A 765 -15.28 8.92 6.52
CA PRO A 765 -15.71 9.83 5.45
C PRO A 765 -17.04 9.48 4.80
N ASN A 766 -17.43 8.20 4.79
CA ASN A 766 -18.68 7.71 4.18
C ASN A 766 -19.83 7.54 5.20
N GLY A 767 -19.71 8.15 6.38
CA GLY A 767 -20.72 8.08 7.44
C GLY A 767 -20.43 7.03 8.52
N GLY A 768 -20.77 7.38 9.77
CA GLY A 768 -20.47 6.58 10.95
C GLY A 768 -19.09 6.84 11.54
N GLY A 769 -18.56 5.88 12.28
CA GLY A 769 -17.35 5.99 13.08
C GLY A 769 -17.24 4.88 14.11
N GLY A 770 -16.51 5.12 15.18
CA GLY A 770 -16.39 4.18 16.29
C GLY A 770 -15.72 4.79 17.52
N ILE A 771 -15.76 4.04 18.61
CA ILE A 771 -15.04 4.35 19.84
C ILE A 771 -14.18 3.14 20.16
N THR A 772 -12.87 3.33 20.11
CA THR A 772 -11.88 2.31 20.47
C THR A 772 -11.37 2.60 21.88
N CYS A 773 -11.69 1.72 22.83
CA CYS A 773 -11.16 1.80 24.19
C CYS A 773 -10.08 0.73 24.34
N VAL A 774 -8.83 1.12 24.63
CA VAL A 774 -7.71 0.19 24.82
C VAL A 774 -7.07 0.42 26.19
N LEU A 775 -6.82 -0.67 26.90
CA LEU A 775 -6.01 -0.71 28.11
C LEU A 775 -4.79 -1.59 27.80
N GLN A 776 -3.60 -1.09 28.12
CA GLN A 776 -2.35 -1.83 27.94
C GLN A 776 -1.49 -1.64 29.19
N ASP A 777 -0.75 -2.68 29.55
CA ASP A 777 0.15 -2.68 30.71
C ASP A 777 -0.58 -2.38 32.03
N GLY A 778 -1.83 -2.86 32.16
CA GLY A 778 -2.64 -2.74 33.37
C GLY A 778 -2.24 -3.75 34.46
N ALA A 779 -2.79 -3.55 35.66
CA ALA A 779 -2.42 -4.39 36.81
C ALA A 779 -3.03 -5.80 36.73
N VAL A 780 -4.22 -5.91 36.13
CA VAL A 780 -4.94 -7.19 35.96
C VAL A 780 -4.93 -7.62 34.50
N PHE A 781 -5.19 -6.70 33.58
CA PHE A 781 -5.20 -6.93 32.15
C PHE A 781 -3.90 -6.42 31.52
N GLU A 782 -3.11 -7.35 30.96
CA GLU A 782 -1.88 -7.00 30.23
C GLU A 782 -2.22 -6.22 28.96
N LYS A 783 -3.31 -6.61 28.31
CA LYS A 783 -3.91 -5.86 27.21
C LYS A 783 -5.40 -6.17 27.12
N GLY A 784 -6.22 -5.16 26.89
CA GLY A 784 -7.65 -5.32 26.65
C GLY A 784 -8.15 -4.23 25.74
N GLY A 785 -9.19 -4.54 24.96
CA GLY A 785 -9.92 -3.50 24.28
C GLY A 785 -11.39 -3.80 24.15
N VAL A 786 -12.17 -2.73 24.19
CA VAL A 786 -13.63 -2.74 24.13
C VAL A 786 -14.01 -1.73 23.06
N ASN A 787 -14.34 -2.19 21.87
CA ASN A 787 -14.52 -1.36 20.68
C ASN A 787 -15.98 -1.35 20.25
N THR A 788 -16.50 -0.17 19.93
CA THR A 788 -17.76 -0.01 19.18
C THR A 788 -17.45 0.52 17.79
N SER A 789 -18.19 0.02 16.79
CA SER A 789 -18.12 0.49 15.42
C SER A 789 -19.52 0.65 14.88
N ILE A 790 -19.79 1.79 14.24
CA ILE A 790 -21.05 2.15 13.62
C ILE A 790 -20.72 2.56 12.20
N VAL A 791 -21.13 1.75 11.23
CA VAL A 791 -20.72 1.87 9.85
C VAL A 791 -21.95 2.05 8.97
N TYR A 792 -21.90 3.09 8.15
CA TYR A 792 -22.83 3.27 7.05
C TYR A 792 -22.08 3.09 5.72
N GLY A 793 -22.80 2.68 4.68
CA GLY A 793 -22.26 2.65 3.33
C GLY A 793 -23.24 2.10 2.31
N THR A 794 -22.73 1.78 1.13
CA THR A 794 -23.52 1.23 0.03
C THR A 794 -22.89 -0.06 -0.45
N LEU A 795 -23.69 -1.14 -0.50
CA LEU A 795 -23.31 -2.42 -1.08
C LEU A 795 -23.57 -2.36 -2.59
N PRO A 796 -22.55 -2.51 -3.45
CA PRO A 796 -22.76 -2.66 -4.89
C PRO A 796 -23.32 -4.06 -5.23
N ARG A 797 -23.98 -4.21 -6.37
CA ARG A 797 -24.56 -5.49 -6.84
C ARG A 797 -23.67 -6.73 -6.68
N ALA A 798 -22.37 -6.59 -6.97
CA ALA A 798 -21.41 -7.69 -6.80
C ALA A 798 -21.22 -8.12 -5.33
N ALA A 799 -21.26 -7.17 -4.39
CA ALA A 799 -21.23 -7.47 -2.95
C ALA A 799 -22.56 -8.09 -2.49
N ILE A 800 -23.69 -7.60 -2.99
CA ILE A 800 -25.02 -8.16 -2.73
C ILE A 800 -25.08 -9.62 -3.20
N SER A 801 -24.59 -9.92 -4.41
CA SER A 801 -24.58 -11.28 -4.97
C SER A 801 -23.69 -12.24 -4.18
N LYS A 802 -22.57 -11.78 -3.61
CA LYS A 802 -21.72 -12.58 -2.72
C LYS A 802 -22.38 -12.81 -1.36
N MET A 803 -23.03 -11.78 -0.80
CA MET A 803 -23.74 -11.89 0.47
C MET A 803 -24.96 -12.81 0.37
N ARG A 804 -25.64 -12.86 -0.79
CA ARG A 804 -26.77 -13.78 -1.03
C ARG A 804 -26.47 -15.26 -0.84
N VAL A 805 -25.20 -15.69 -0.96
CA VAL A 805 -24.81 -17.09 -0.73
C VAL A 805 -25.20 -17.54 0.67
N ASN A 806 -25.11 -16.65 1.65
CA ASN A 806 -25.43 -16.92 3.05
C ASN A 806 -26.67 -16.13 3.55
N HIS A 807 -27.08 -15.06 2.87
CA HIS A 807 -28.19 -14.19 3.29
C HIS A 807 -29.26 -14.09 2.19
N LYS A 808 -30.15 -15.10 2.13
CA LYS A 808 -31.14 -15.27 1.04
C LYS A 808 -32.17 -14.15 0.91
N ALA A 809 -32.34 -13.33 1.95
CA ALA A 809 -33.29 -12.21 2.00
C ALA A 809 -32.89 -11.01 1.12
N LEU A 810 -31.66 -10.95 0.60
CA LEU A 810 -31.23 -9.86 -0.27
C LEU A 810 -31.77 -10.03 -1.71
N ASP A 811 -32.38 -8.97 -2.24
CA ASP A 811 -32.92 -8.93 -3.61
C ASP A 811 -31.78 -8.92 -4.67
N PRO A 812 -31.75 -9.88 -5.63
CA PRO A 812 -30.72 -9.96 -6.67
C PRO A 812 -30.78 -8.88 -7.75
N ASP A 813 -31.92 -8.20 -7.89
CA ASP A 813 -32.19 -7.30 -9.00
C ASP A 813 -31.90 -5.84 -8.67
N VAL A 814 -31.47 -5.56 -7.44
CA VAL A 814 -31.11 -4.21 -6.98
C VAL A 814 -29.64 -3.88 -7.32
N GLU A 815 -29.42 -2.73 -7.96
CA GLU A 815 -28.07 -2.27 -8.37
C GLU A 815 -27.18 -1.91 -7.18
N SER A 816 -27.76 -1.35 -6.12
CA SER A 816 -27.06 -0.99 -4.89
C SER A 816 -28.02 -0.88 -3.70
N LEU A 817 -27.57 -1.30 -2.51
CA LEU A 817 -28.34 -1.17 -1.27
C LEU A 817 -27.56 -0.33 -0.27
N GLU A 818 -28.22 0.61 0.39
CA GLU A 818 -27.65 1.23 1.59
C GLU A 818 -27.59 0.19 2.70
N PHE A 819 -26.50 0.19 3.48
CA PHE A 819 -26.36 -0.70 4.61
C PHE A 819 -25.89 0.03 5.87
N PHE A 820 -26.27 -0.56 7.00
CA PHE A 820 -25.84 -0.21 8.33
C PHE A 820 -25.26 -1.43 9.01
N ALA A 821 -24.12 -1.26 9.66
CA ALA A 821 -23.54 -2.26 10.53
C ALA A 821 -23.11 -1.60 11.84
N ALA A 822 -23.59 -2.11 12.97
CA ALA A 822 -23.13 -1.67 14.28
C ALA A 822 -22.76 -2.86 15.15
N GLY A 823 -21.70 -2.73 15.94
CA GLY A 823 -21.33 -3.79 16.87
C GLY A 823 -20.37 -3.36 17.97
N LEU A 824 -20.43 -4.11 19.07
CA LEU A 824 -19.45 -4.10 20.16
C LEU A 824 -18.59 -5.33 20.03
N SER A 825 -17.27 -5.16 19.99
CA SER A 825 -16.29 -6.24 20.00
C SER A 825 -15.25 -6.00 21.06
N MET A 826 -14.91 -7.05 21.80
CA MET A 826 -14.00 -6.98 22.93
C MET A 826 -13.12 -8.21 23.03
N VAL A 827 -11.87 -7.99 23.40
CA VAL A 827 -10.93 -9.04 23.81
C VAL A 827 -10.17 -8.55 25.03
N LEU A 828 -10.07 -9.40 26.06
CA LEU A 828 -9.32 -9.09 27.28
C LEU A 828 -8.29 -10.19 27.54
N HIS A 829 -7.03 -9.79 27.73
CA HIS A 829 -5.92 -10.68 28.05
C HIS A 829 -5.38 -10.38 29.47
N PRO A 830 -5.82 -11.13 30.49
CA PRO A 830 -5.27 -10.99 31.83
C PRO A 830 -3.76 -11.25 31.90
N HIS A 831 -3.07 -10.53 32.75
CA HIS A 831 -1.66 -10.74 33.06
C HIS A 831 -1.44 -12.09 33.78
N ASN A 832 -2.32 -12.45 34.71
CA ASN A 832 -2.20 -13.69 35.49
C ASN A 832 -2.60 -14.94 34.67
N PRO A 833 -1.76 -15.99 34.54
CA PRO A 833 -2.09 -17.24 33.84
C PRO A 833 -3.34 -17.97 34.36
N MET A 834 -3.72 -17.74 35.62
CA MET A 834 -4.92 -18.34 36.22
C MET A 834 -6.20 -17.64 35.79
N ALA A 835 -6.11 -16.41 35.29
CA ALA A 835 -7.24 -15.64 34.80
C ALA A 835 -7.40 -15.84 33.28
N PRO A 836 -8.60 -16.24 32.80
CA PRO A 836 -8.81 -16.60 31.39
C PRO A 836 -8.86 -15.38 30.47
N THR A 837 -8.37 -15.52 29.25
CA THR A 837 -8.72 -14.57 28.16
C THR A 837 -10.20 -14.73 27.84
N VAL A 838 -10.88 -13.65 27.47
CA VAL A 838 -12.27 -13.68 27.00
C VAL A 838 -12.43 -12.86 25.73
N HIS A 839 -13.34 -13.31 24.87
CA HIS A 839 -13.78 -12.59 23.68
C HIS A 839 -15.29 -12.43 23.70
N LEU A 840 -15.75 -11.30 23.17
CA LEU A 840 -17.16 -11.00 22.99
C LEU A 840 -17.37 -10.21 21.70
N ASN A 841 -18.45 -10.53 20.99
CA ASN A 841 -18.95 -9.76 19.86
C ASN A 841 -20.49 -9.74 19.87
N TYR A 842 -21.12 -8.58 19.76
CA TYR A 842 -22.54 -8.47 19.42
C TYR A 842 -22.72 -7.41 18.35
N ARG A 843 -23.35 -7.78 17.24
CA ARG A 843 -23.50 -6.94 16.07
C ARG A 843 -24.89 -7.06 15.45
N TYR A 844 -25.25 -6.00 14.76
CA TYR A 844 -26.46 -5.88 13.97
C TYR A 844 -26.08 -5.39 12.57
N PHE A 845 -26.68 -6.00 11.57
CA PHE A 845 -26.56 -5.59 10.18
C PHE A 845 -27.96 -5.37 9.61
N GLU A 846 -28.11 -4.31 8.81
CA GLU A 846 -29.35 -4.00 8.13
C GLU A 846 -29.05 -3.39 6.76
N THR A 847 -29.75 -3.84 5.73
CA THR A 847 -29.87 -3.13 4.46
C THR A 847 -31.15 -2.31 4.44
N ALA A 848 -31.12 -1.16 3.76
CA ALA A 848 -32.28 -0.27 3.67
C ALA A 848 -32.72 -0.10 2.20
N ASN A 849 -34.03 0.04 2.03
CA ASN A 849 -34.64 0.50 0.78
C ASN A 849 -34.37 2.01 0.59
N ALA A 850 -34.63 2.53 -0.61
CA ALA A 850 -34.44 3.96 -0.93
C ALA A 850 -35.27 4.91 -0.03
N ASP A 851 -36.39 4.43 0.52
CA ASP A 851 -37.22 5.16 1.47
C ASP A 851 -36.76 5.02 2.93
N GLY A 852 -35.61 4.38 3.18
CA GLY A 852 -34.98 4.20 4.48
C GLY A 852 -35.62 3.14 5.36
N SER A 853 -36.64 2.44 4.86
CA SER A 853 -37.22 1.26 5.51
C SER A 853 -36.25 0.07 5.45
N PRO A 854 -36.22 -0.81 6.47
CA PRO A 854 -35.38 -2.00 6.45
C PRO A 854 -35.79 -2.92 5.29
N ASN A 855 -34.80 -3.43 4.56
CA ASN A 855 -34.95 -4.42 3.50
C ASN A 855 -34.68 -5.83 4.05
N ALA A 856 -33.47 -6.05 4.56
CA ALA A 856 -33.08 -7.27 5.26
C ALA A 856 -32.23 -6.90 6.48
N TRP A 857 -32.28 -7.72 7.53
CA TRP A 857 -31.52 -7.48 8.76
C TRP A 857 -31.18 -8.80 9.44
N TRP A 858 -30.09 -8.81 10.20
CA TRP A 858 -29.75 -9.94 11.06
C TRP A 858 -28.88 -9.50 12.23
N PHE A 859 -28.94 -10.28 13.30
CA PHE A 859 -28.04 -10.20 14.43
C PHE A 859 -26.99 -11.31 14.36
N GLY A 860 -25.79 -10.98 14.83
CA GLY A 860 -24.72 -11.95 15.04
C GLY A 860 -24.01 -11.65 16.35
N GLY A 861 -23.43 -12.65 16.96
CA GLY A 861 -22.69 -12.44 18.18
C GLY A 861 -22.30 -13.69 18.94
N GLY A 862 -21.81 -13.47 20.14
CA GLY A 862 -21.30 -14.53 20.99
C GLY A 862 -20.32 -14.01 22.04
N THR A 863 -20.03 -14.88 22.99
CA THR A 863 -19.00 -14.68 24.01
C THR A 863 -18.35 -16.04 24.26
N ASP A 864 -17.03 -16.06 24.39
CA ASP A 864 -16.26 -17.30 24.57
C ASP A 864 -15.06 -17.11 25.50
N LEU A 865 -14.73 -18.18 26.23
CA LEU A 865 -13.72 -18.18 27.29
C LEU A 865 -12.49 -19.00 26.86
N THR A 866 -11.31 -18.40 27.03
CA THR A 866 -10.01 -19.00 26.66
C THR A 866 -9.06 -19.07 27.87
N PRO A 867 -9.25 -20.04 28.79
CA PRO A 867 -8.35 -20.24 29.91
C PRO A 867 -6.99 -20.81 29.47
N SER A 868 -5.92 -20.41 30.17
CA SER A 868 -4.63 -21.12 30.06
C SER A 868 -4.59 -22.35 30.97
N TYR A 869 -5.22 -22.26 32.14
CA TYR A 869 -5.41 -23.36 33.07
C TYR A 869 -6.90 -23.59 33.34
N LEU A 870 -7.30 -24.85 33.32
CA LEU A 870 -8.70 -25.23 33.50
C LEU A 870 -9.12 -25.22 34.97
N PHE A 871 -10.16 -24.46 35.28
CA PHE A 871 -10.92 -24.49 36.53
C PHE A 871 -12.38 -24.78 36.19
N ASP A 872 -12.85 -25.98 36.51
CA ASP A 872 -14.16 -26.46 36.06
C ASP A 872 -15.28 -25.56 36.59
N GLU A 873 -15.15 -25.06 37.82
CA GLU A 873 -16.14 -24.17 38.41
C GLU A 873 -16.26 -22.82 37.69
N ASP A 874 -15.19 -22.32 37.08
CA ASP A 874 -15.22 -21.06 36.32
C ASP A 874 -15.90 -21.28 34.97
N VAL A 875 -15.60 -22.40 34.32
CA VAL A 875 -16.19 -22.73 33.02
C VAL A 875 -17.69 -23.03 33.19
N ILE A 876 -18.06 -23.78 34.23
CA ILE A 876 -19.47 -24.03 34.58
C ILE A 876 -20.19 -22.71 34.91
N HIS A 877 -19.58 -21.81 35.69
CA HIS A 877 -20.17 -20.51 36.00
C HIS A 877 -20.42 -19.67 34.74
N PHE A 878 -19.41 -19.59 33.87
CA PHE A 878 -19.49 -18.85 32.61
C PHE A 878 -20.62 -19.39 31.72
N HIS A 879 -20.60 -20.69 31.43
CA HIS A 879 -21.59 -21.35 30.59
C HIS A 879 -22.99 -21.34 31.19
N ARG A 880 -23.15 -21.50 32.51
CA ARG A 880 -24.46 -21.44 33.19
C ARG A 880 -25.09 -20.06 33.06
N THR A 881 -24.31 -19.01 33.31
CA THR A 881 -24.78 -17.62 33.23
C THR A 881 -25.26 -17.29 31.82
N ILE A 882 -24.52 -17.74 30.80
CA ILE A 882 -24.90 -17.55 29.39
C ILE A 882 -26.11 -18.42 29.02
N LYS A 883 -26.15 -19.67 29.48
CA LYS A 883 -27.29 -20.56 29.30
C LYS A 883 -28.56 -19.94 29.86
N ASP A 884 -28.53 -19.42 31.08
CA ASP A 884 -29.69 -18.77 31.71
C ASP A 884 -30.19 -17.58 30.87
N ALA A 885 -29.29 -16.83 30.26
CA ALA A 885 -29.64 -15.75 29.33
C ALA A 885 -30.27 -16.29 28.04
N CYS A 886 -29.74 -17.36 27.45
CA CYS A 886 -30.36 -18.01 26.28
C CYS A 886 -31.75 -18.58 26.61
N ASP A 887 -31.84 -19.30 27.72
CA ASP A 887 -33.01 -20.01 28.22
C ASP A 887 -34.21 -19.10 28.52
N ALA A 888 -33.98 -17.80 28.68
CA ALA A 888 -35.02 -16.79 28.86
C ALA A 888 -35.74 -16.45 27.54
N HIS A 889 -35.12 -16.74 26.40
CA HIS A 889 -35.65 -16.45 25.06
C HIS A 889 -36.02 -17.73 24.31
N ASP A 890 -35.19 -18.76 24.41
CA ASP A 890 -35.43 -20.07 23.83
C ASP A 890 -34.57 -21.14 24.50
N LYS A 891 -35.17 -22.30 24.82
CA LYS A 891 -34.46 -23.39 25.49
C LYS A 891 -33.46 -24.10 24.57
N ASP A 892 -33.63 -24.00 23.25
CA ASP A 892 -32.77 -24.66 22.28
C ASP A 892 -31.56 -23.80 21.89
N TYR A 893 -31.57 -22.50 22.20
CA TYR A 893 -30.53 -21.56 21.79
C TYR A 893 -29.15 -21.91 22.35
N TYR A 894 -29.06 -22.21 23.66
CA TYR A 894 -27.77 -22.49 24.27
C TYR A 894 -27.10 -23.70 23.62
N GLN A 895 -27.80 -24.83 23.49
CA GLN A 895 -27.25 -26.04 22.90
C GLN A 895 -26.74 -25.79 21.48
N ARG A 896 -27.57 -25.16 20.63
CA ARG A 896 -27.24 -24.86 19.24
C ARG A 896 -26.04 -23.92 19.12
N PHE A 897 -26.04 -22.83 19.89
CA PHE A 897 -24.99 -21.80 19.78
C PHE A 897 -23.69 -22.20 20.49
N LYS A 898 -23.76 -23.08 21.50
CA LYS A 898 -22.57 -23.69 22.10
C LYS A 898 -21.88 -24.63 21.11
N GLU A 899 -22.63 -25.52 20.48
CA GLU A 899 -22.08 -26.41 19.44
C GLU A 899 -21.48 -25.61 18.27
N TRP A 900 -22.10 -24.50 17.90
CA TRP A 900 -21.57 -23.61 16.87
C TRP A 900 -20.28 -22.92 17.34
N CYS A 901 -20.22 -22.48 18.60
CA CYS A 901 -19.01 -21.89 19.19
C CYS A 901 -17.82 -22.86 19.13
N ASP A 902 -18.03 -24.12 19.51
CA ASP A 902 -16.98 -25.16 19.48
C ASP A 902 -16.47 -25.43 18.05
N LYS A 903 -17.36 -25.38 17.05
CA LYS A 903 -16.99 -25.54 15.63
C LYS A 903 -16.30 -24.30 15.06
N TYR A 904 -16.75 -23.11 15.43
CA TYR A 904 -16.23 -21.85 14.89
C TYR A 904 -14.81 -21.57 15.39
N PHE A 905 -14.56 -21.74 16.69
CA PHE A 905 -13.26 -21.45 17.31
C PHE A 905 -12.28 -22.64 17.27
N TYR A 906 -12.34 -23.45 16.20
CA TYR A 906 -11.48 -24.61 16.01
C TYR A 906 -10.21 -24.27 15.20
N VAL A 907 -9.04 -24.57 15.75
CA VAL A 907 -7.75 -24.38 15.08
C VAL A 907 -7.42 -25.64 14.29
N SER A 908 -7.90 -25.69 13.04
CA SER A 908 -7.87 -26.90 12.20
C SER A 908 -6.48 -27.55 12.05
N HIS A 909 -5.43 -26.74 11.90
CA HIS A 909 -4.05 -27.23 11.76
C HIS A 909 -3.40 -27.68 13.09
N ARG A 910 -4.07 -27.49 14.23
CA ARG A 910 -3.64 -27.98 15.56
C ARG A 910 -4.52 -29.11 16.09
N GLY A 911 -5.72 -29.27 15.53
CA GLY A 911 -6.69 -30.25 15.98
C GLY A 911 -7.26 -29.95 17.37
N GLU A 912 -7.40 -28.66 17.73
CA GLU A 912 -7.88 -28.22 19.04
C GLU A 912 -8.71 -26.93 18.92
N THR A 913 -9.66 -26.71 19.83
CA THR A 913 -10.34 -25.41 19.98
C THR A 913 -9.42 -24.37 20.61
N ARG A 914 -9.71 -23.10 20.34
CA ARG A 914 -8.99 -21.95 20.92
C ARG A 914 -9.11 -21.95 22.45
N GLY A 915 -10.33 -22.19 22.94
CA GLY A 915 -10.73 -22.16 24.35
C GLY A 915 -11.84 -23.16 24.66
N VAL A 916 -12.54 -22.96 25.77
CA VAL A 916 -13.61 -23.86 26.26
C VAL A 916 -15.00 -23.49 25.75
N GLY A 917 -15.04 -22.69 24.68
CA GLY A 917 -16.27 -22.26 24.03
C GLY A 917 -17.06 -21.22 24.84
N GLY A 918 -18.35 -21.21 24.59
CA GLY A 918 -19.33 -20.24 25.07
C GLY A 918 -20.53 -20.33 24.14
N ILE A 919 -20.99 -19.20 23.59
CA ILE A 919 -21.99 -19.20 22.51
C ILE A 919 -21.46 -18.46 21.29
N PHE A 920 -21.85 -18.91 20.11
CA PHE A 920 -21.66 -18.21 18.84
C PHE A 920 -22.90 -18.37 17.98
N PHE A 921 -23.35 -17.26 17.39
CA PHE A 921 -24.43 -17.23 16.42
C PHE A 921 -24.16 -16.17 15.36
N ASP A 922 -24.67 -16.43 14.17
CA ASP A 922 -24.66 -15.52 13.05
C ASP A 922 -26.01 -15.68 12.34
N ASP A 923 -26.37 -14.69 11.52
CA ASP A 923 -27.54 -14.79 10.64
C ASP A 923 -28.89 -15.02 11.38
N LEU A 924 -29.03 -14.50 12.61
CA LEU A 924 -30.32 -14.50 13.30
C LEU A 924 -31.21 -13.38 12.74
N ASP A 925 -32.16 -13.74 11.89
CA ASP A 925 -33.06 -12.85 11.16
C ASP A 925 -34.55 -13.21 11.39
N GLU A 926 -35.42 -12.62 10.57
CA GLU A 926 -36.88 -12.81 10.60
C GLU A 926 -37.34 -14.27 10.43
N THR A 927 -36.48 -15.18 9.94
CA THR A 927 -36.81 -16.61 9.83
C THR A 927 -36.75 -17.33 11.18
N GLU A 928 -36.01 -16.77 12.14
CA GLU A 928 -35.90 -17.31 13.50
C GLU A 928 -36.97 -16.70 14.42
N LYS A 929 -36.94 -15.37 14.62
CA LYS A 929 -37.94 -14.61 15.41
C LYS A 929 -38.05 -13.17 14.89
N ASP A 930 -39.04 -12.43 15.37
CA ASP A 930 -39.17 -11.01 15.04
C ASP A 930 -38.00 -10.17 15.59
N GLN A 931 -37.79 -9.00 14.98
CA GLN A 931 -36.65 -8.12 15.25
C GLN A 931 -36.54 -7.70 16.72
N GLU A 932 -37.67 -7.49 17.42
CA GLU A 932 -37.67 -7.10 18.83
C GLU A 932 -37.26 -8.27 19.72
N SER A 933 -37.77 -9.47 19.44
CA SER A 933 -37.40 -10.68 20.18
C SER A 933 -35.91 -10.99 20.07
N ILE A 934 -35.32 -10.87 18.87
CA ILE A 934 -33.88 -11.12 18.67
C ILE A 934 -33.03 -10.00 19.30
N PHE A 935 -33.49 -8.75 19.24
CA PHE A 935 -32.82 -7.66 19.94
C PHE A 935 -32.82 -7.87 21.46
N ALA A 936 -33.96 -8.26 22.05
CA ALA A 936 -34.06 -8.59 23.48
C ALA A 936 -33.13 -9.75 23.88
N PHE A 937 -32.99 -10.76 23.00
CA PHE A 937 -32.03 -11.84 23.17
C PHE A 937 -30.57 -11.34 23.15
N ALA A 938 -30.20 -10.53 22.17
CA ALA A 938 -28.87 -9.91 22.09
C ALA A 938 -28.57 -9.04 23.33
N GLN A 939 -29.58 -8.30 23.82
CA GLN A 939 -29.47 -7.52 25.04
C GLN A 939 -29.19 -8.40 26.26
N SER A 940 -29.97 -9.46 26.45
CA SER A 940 -29.82 -10.38 27.58
C SER A 940 -28.47 -11.08 27.56
N CYS A 941 -27.97 -11.45 26.38
CA CYS A 941 -26.66 -12.10 26.27
C CYS A 941 -25.50 -11.14 26.55
N LEU A 942 -25.56 -9.88 26.09
CA LEU A 942 -24.55 -8.88 26.40
C LEU A 942 -24.59 -8.49 27.89
N ASP A 943 -25.78 -8.44 28.49
CA ASP A 943 -25.96 -8.20 29.94
C ASP A 943 -25.39 -9.32 30.80
N ALA A 944 -25.42 -10.56 30.29
CA ALA A 944 -24.85 -11.72 30.96
C ALA A 944 -23.32 -11.72 31.00
N PHE A 945 -22.64 -10.89 30.18
CA PHE A 945 -21.17 -10.87 30.11
C PHE A 945 -20.52 -10.55 31.45
N LEU A 946 -20.84 -9.40 32.07
CA LEU A 946 -20.19 -8.98 33.31
C LEU A 946 -20.41 -9.98 34.46
N PRO A 947 -21.65 -10.47 34.72
CA PRO A 947 -21.89 -11.54 35.69
C PRO A 947 -21.15 -12.85 35.36
N SER A 948 -20.97 -13.19 34.08
CA SER A 948 -20.26 -14.41 33.67
C SER A 948 -18.75 -14.34 33.89
N TYR A 949 -18.14 -13.15 33.79
CA TYR A 949 -16.69 -12.99 33.71
C TYR A 949 -16.04 -12.31 34.94
N ILE A 950 -16.65 -11.25 35.49
CA ILE A 950 -16.05 -10.51 36.62
C ILE A 950 -15.82 -11.40 37.86
N PRO A 951 -16.75 -12.28 38.28
CA PRO A 951 -16.52 -13.18 39.41
C PRO A 951 -15.32 -14.11 39.20
N ILE A 952 -15.08 -14.53 37.96
CA ILE A 952 -13.91 -15.36 37.61
C ILE A 952 -12.64 -14.51 37.78
N ILE A 953 -12.59 -13.30 37.23
CA ILE A 953 -11.41 -12.44 37.34
C ILE A 953 -11.09 -12.09 38.79
N GLU A 954 -12.07 -11.71 39.60
CA GLU A 954 -11.86 -11.43 41.03
C GLU A 954 -11.28 -12.62 41.79
N LYS A 955 -11.68 -13.85 41.44
CA LYS A 955 -11.16 -15.07 42.07
C LYS A 955 -9.74 -15.41 41.61
N ARG A 956 -9.37 -15.07 40.38
CA ARG A 956 -8.13 -15.57 39.74
C ARG A 956 -7.01 -14.55 39.62
N LYS A 957 -7.31 -13.24 39.57
CA LYS A 957 -6.33 -12.19 39.27
C LYS A 957 -5.14 -12.13 40.23
N ASP A 958 -5.36 -12.46 41.51
CA ASP A 958 -4.35 -12.39 42.58
C ASP A 958 -3.71 -13.74 42.93
N MET A 959 -4.02 -14.82 42.21
CA MET A 959 -3.43 -16.13 42.47
C MET A 959 -1.92 -16.13 42.18
N PRO A 960 -1.08 -16.76 43.02
CA PRO A 960 0.34 -16.89 42.70
C PRO A 960 0.53 -17.79 41.47
N PHE A 961 1.53 -17.47 40.65
CA PHE A 961 1.92 -18.27 39.50
C PHE A 961 3.45 -18.33 39.37
N THR A 962 3.93 -19.35 38.66
CA THR A 962 5.35 -19.59 38.38
C THR A 962 5.72 -19.15 36.96
N ASP A 963 7.02 -19.00 36.68
CA ASP A 963 7.51 -18.70 35.33
C ASP A 963 7.12 -19.79 34.30
N LYS A 964 7.00 -21.05 34.73
CA LYS A 964 6.51 -22.15 33.90
C LYS A 964 5.05 -21.93 33.49
N GLU A 965 4.20 -21.53 34.44
CA GLU A 965 2.79 -21.24 34.18
C GLU A 965 2.62 -20.00 33.29
N LYS A 966 3.48 -18.98 33.46
CA LYS A 966 3.54 -17.82 32.56
C LYS A 966 4.00 -18.22 31.16
N ALA A 967 5.02 -19.07 31.01
CA ALA A 967 5.46 -19.58 29.72
C ALA A 967 4.35 -20.39 29.00
N TRP A 968 3.58 -21.18 29.74
CA TRP A 968 2.42 -21.89 29.21
C TRP A 968 1.33 -20.92 28.71
N GLN A 969 1.02 -19.86 29.46
CA GLN A 969 0.11 -18.80 29.00
C GLN A 969 0.57 -18.21 27.66
N GLN A 970 1.86 -17.97 27.49
CA GLN A 970 2.42 -17.44 26.23
C GLN A 970 2.26 -18.39 25.05
N LEU A 971 2.39 -19.70 25.27
CA LEU A 971 2.12 -20.73 24.24
C LEU A 971 0.63 -20.79 23.88
N ARG A 972 -0.27 -20.70 24.88
CA ARG A 972 -1.72 -20.64 24.65
C ARG A 972 -2.13 -19.36 23.92
N ARG A 973 -1.51 -18.22 24.22
CA ARG A 973 -1.68 -16.97 23.47
C ARG A 973 -1.18 -17.07 22.02
N GLY A 974 -0.12 -17.83 21.77
CA GLY A 974 0.30 -18.17 20.40
C GLY A 974 -0.81 -18.85 19.59
N ARG A 975 -1.59 -19.75 20.22
CA ARG A 975 -2.78 -20.36 19.58
C ARG A 975 -3.90 -19.36 19.32
N TYR A 976 -4.08 -18.39 20.21
CA TYR A 976 -5.04 -17.31 20.01
C TYR A 976 -4.69 -16.48 18.77
N VAL A 977 -3.40 -16.13 18.60
CA VAL A 977 -2.90 -15.43 17.41
C VAL A 977 -3.05 -16.27 16.15
N GLU A 978 -2.72 -17.58 16.21
CA GLU A 978 -2.91 -18.51 15.08
C GLU A 978 -4.38 -18.53 14.61
N PHE A 979 -5.35 -18.55 15.54
CA PHE A 979 -6.75 -18.50 15.18
C PHE A 979 -7.13 -17.18 14.50
N ASN A 980 -6.82 -16.04 15.14
CA ASN A 980 -7.25 -14.73 14.66
C ASN A 980 -6.66 -14.38 13.28
N LEU A 981 -5.42 -14.78 13.00
CA LEU A 981 -4.76 -14.44 11.73
C LEU A 981 -5.04 -15.44 10.59
N VAL A 982 -5.41 -16.69 10.90
CA VAL A 982 -5.61 -17.73 9.88
C VAL A 982 -7.08 -18.05 9.63
N HIS A 983 -7.90 -18.12 10.68
CA HIS A 983 -9.26 -18.67 10.60
C HIS A 983 -10.37 -17.64 10.84
N ASP A 984 -10.10 -16.57 11.60
CA ASP A 984 -11.15 -15.64 11.99
C ASP A 984 -11.65 -14.81 10.80
N ARG A 985 -12.94 -15.02 10.46
CA ARG A 985 -13.62 -14.31 9.36
C ARG A 985 -13.67 -12.81 9.60
N GLY A 986 -13.87 -12.38 10.86
CA GLY A 986 -13.97 -10.96 11.22
C GLY A 986 -12.66 -10.21 11.00
N THR A 987 -11.55 -10.76 11.48
CA THR A 987 -10.20 -10.20 11.29
C THR A 987 -9.81 -10.16 9.81
N SER A 988 -10.01 -11.27 9.08
CA SER A 988 -9.71 -11.34 7.65
C SER A 988 -10.54 -10.32 6.86
N PHE A 989 -11.85 -10.24 7.10
CA PHE A 989 -12.73 -9.27 6.45
C PHE A 989 -12.31 -7.82 6.74
N GLY A 990 -11.99 -7.52 8.00
CA GLY A 990 -11.54 -6.19 8.42
C GLY A 990 -10.25 -5.76 7.73
N LEU A 991 -9.23 -6.63 7.69
CA LEU A 991 -7.93 -6.32 7.07
C LEU A 991 -8.02 -6.19 5.54
N ASN A 992 -8.96 -6.91 4.92
CA ASN A 992 -9.20 -6.85 3.48
C ASN A 992 -10.15 -5.70 3.06
N THR A 993 -10.75 -4.98 4.01
CA THR A 993 -11.66 -3.86 3.72
C THR A 993 -10.87 -2.55 3.56
N PRO A 994 -10.92 -1.89 2.39
CA PRO A 994 -10.19 -0.64 2.17
C PRO A 994 -10.61 0.46 3.15
N GLY A 995 -9.61 1.10 3.79
CA GLY A 995 -9.83 2.17 4.76
C GLY A 995 -10.35 1.71 6.13
N ALA A 996 -10.28 0.40 6.44
CA ALA A 996 -10.52 -0.09 7.79
C ALA A 996 -9.41 0.34 8.76
N ARG A 997 -9.75 0.62 10.01
CA ARG A 997 -8.78 1.00 11.05
C ARG A 997 -8.07 -0.24 11.57
N VAL A 998 -6.92 -0.57 10.97
CA VAL A 998 -6.11 -1.78 11.27
C VAL A 998 -5.84 -1.91 12.77
N GLU A 999 -5.47 -0.82 13.46
CA GLU A 999 -5.23 -0.83 14.91
C GLU A 999 -6.45 -1.24 15.74
N SER A 1000 -7.68 -0.93 15.28
CA SER A 1000 -8.91 -1.39 15.95
C SER A 1000 -9.16 -2.90 15.75
N ILE A 1001 -8.72 -3.45 14.61
CA ILE A 1001 -8.88 -4.87 14.26
C ILE A 1001 -7.84 -5.71 15.03
N LEU A 1002 -6.58 -5.29 15.01
CA LEU A 1002 -5.47 -5.99 15.65
C LEU A 1002 -5.38 -5.77 17.17
N MET A 1003 -6.30 -4.97 17.74
CA MET A 1003 -6.49 -4.87 19.20
C MET A 1003 -6.68 -6.25 19.85
N SER A 1004 -7.30 -7.20 19.14
CA SER A 1004 -7.53 -8.57 19.59
C SER A 1004 -6.25 -9.40 19.84
N LEU A 1005 -5.09 -8.95 19.37
CA LEU A 1005 -3.83 -9.66 19.59
C LEU A 1005 -3.27 -9.36 21.00
N PRO A 1006 -2.77 -10.36 21.73
CA PRO A 1006 -2.14 -10.16 23.03
C PRO A 1006 -0.86 -9.32 22.90
N LEU A 1007 -0.43 -8.69 24.00
CA LEU A 1007 0.82 -7.93 24.02
C LEU A 1007 2.04 -8.84 23.78
N THR A 1008 1.99 -10.06 24.32
CA THR A 1008 3.03 -11.07 24.16
C THR A 1008 2.44 -12.44 23.83
N ALA A 1009 3.15 -13.19 22.98
CA ALA A 1009 2.88 -14.60 22.65
C ALA A 1009 4.20 -15.34 22.37
N ARG A 1010 4.18 -16.67 22.46
CA ARG A 1010 5.35 -17.53 22.22
C ARG A 1010 4.99 -18.71 21.33
N TRP A 1011 5.92 -19.08 20.44
CA TRP A 1011 5.89 -20.34 19.70
C TRP A 1011 7.14 -21.14 20.04
N GLN A 1012 6.96 -22.43 20.31
CA GLN A 1012 8.05 -23.35 20.60
C GLN A 1012 7.91 -24.60 19.76
N TYR A 1013 8.99 -24.97 19.08
CA TYR A 1013 9.03 -26.12 18.20
C TYR A 1013 8.79 -27.41 18.98
N MET A 1014 7.82 -28.22 18.52
CA MET A 1014 7.50 -29.55 19.07
C MET A 1014 7.25 -29.58 20.58
N HIS A 1015 6.77 -28.49 21.18
CA HIS A 1015 6.42 -28.47 22.60
C HIS A 1015 5.22 -29.38 22.89
N ALA A 1016 5.41 -30.33 23.81
CA ALA A 1016 4.35 -31.16 24.40
C ALA A 1016 4.36 -30.98 25.93
N PRO A 1017 3.19 -30.82 26.58
CA PRO A 1017 3.12 -30.73 28.04
C PRO A 1017 3.53 -32.05 28.70
N GLU A 1018 3.96 -31.97 29.96
CA GLU A 1018 4.30 -33.14 30.77
C GLU A 1018 3.05 -34.01 31.01
N LYS A 1019 3.23 -35.34 31.00
CA LYS A 1019 2.11 -36.27 31.24
C LYS A 1019 1.55 -36.12 32.66
N GLY A 1020 0.23 -36.10 32.78
CA GLY A 1020 -0.49 -35.88 34.02
C GLY A 1020 -0.49 -34.43 34.51
N SER A 1021 0.05 -33.49 33.73
CA SER A 1021 0.11 -32.08 34.11
C SER A 1021 -1.21 -31.35 33.88
N ARG A 1022 -1.35 -30.16 34.48
CA ARG A 1022 -2.54 -29.30 34.27
C ARG A 1022 -2.65 -28.80 32.82
N GLU A 1023 -1.51 -28.62 32.16
CA GLU A 1023 -1.39 -28.23 30.75
C GLU A 1023 -1.88 -29.35 29.83
N GLU A 1024 -1.52 -30.61 30.09
CA GLU A 1024 -2.05 -31.77 29.35
C GLU A 1024 -3.56 -31.89 29.54
N ARG A 1025 -4.05 -31.73 30.77
CA ARG A 1025 -5.50 -31.68 31.07
C ARG A 1025 -6.21 -30.61 30.24
N MET A 1026 -5.65 -29.40 30.17
CA MET A 1026 -6.20 -28.32 29.36
C MET A 1026 -6.27 -28.72 27.87
N LEU A 1027 -5.19 -29.24 27.29
CA LEU A 1027 -5.18 -29.67 25.89
C LEU A 1027 -6.19 -30.78 25.59
N SER A 1028 -6.38 -31.73 26.51
CA SER A 1028 -7.36 -32.81 26.31
C SER A 1028 -8.78 -32.28 26.08
N VAL A 1029 -9.17 -31.25 26.85
CA VAL A 1029 -10.48 -30.60 26.75
C VAL A 1029 -10.62 -29.76 25.49
N LEU A 1030 -9.52 -29.17 25.00
CA LEU A 1030 -9.55 -28.40 23.75
C LEU A 1030 -9.61 -29.29 22.51
N LYS A 1031 -9.01 -30.47 22.55
CA LYS A 1031 -9.10 -31.45 21.46
C LYS A 1031 -10.49 -32.09 21.39
N GLU A 1032 -11.09 -32.32 22.55
CA GLU A 1032 -12.42 -32.92 22.69
C GLU A 1032 -13.31 -32.00 23.53
N PRO A 1033 -13.98 -31.01 22.91
CA PRO A 1033 -14.89 -30.11 23.59
C PRO A 1033 -15.94 -30.88 24.40
N LYS A 1034 -16.24 -30.37 25.60
CA LYS A 1034 -17.15 -31.02 26.57
C LYS A 1034 -18.41 -30.21 26.75
N GLU A 1035 -19.45 -30.88 27.24
CA GLU A 1035 -20.62 -30.19 27.81
C GLU A 1035 -20.32 -29.79 29.25
N TRP A 1036 -20.68 -28.55 29.61
CA TRP A 1036 -20.37 -27.95 30.90
C TRP A 1036 -21.57 -27.79 31.82
N VAL A 1037 -22.79 -27.66 31.29
CA VAL A 1037 -24.02 -27.35 32.05
C VAL A 1037 -25.25 -28.08 31.54
#